data_AF-A0AB36YVC6-F1
#
_entry.id   AF-A0AB36YVC6-F1
#
_cell.length_a   1.000
_cell.length_b   1.000
_cell.length_c   1.000
_cell.angle_alpha   90.00
_cell.angle_beta   90.00
_cell.angle_gamma   90.00
#
_symmetry.space_group_name_H-M   'P 1'
#
loop_
_entity.id
_entity.type
_entity.pdbx_description
1 polymer ?
#
loop_
_entity_poly.entity_id
_entity_poly.type
_entity_poly.pdbx_seq_one_letter_code
_entity_poly.pdbx_strand_id
1 'polypeptide(L)'
;MELKNFFALDNEGNKLPGATCYVYERGNSNLVGGLLKANGLPLNNPFLADNNGLAQFAAPNGLYDVRVAANDRDYRLHVQFNDVGESVAAAEQAASRAETAQEIAQYAADIKDSEAQGLAETLNGEYFKVAKTDAEQILVLYRNTGGAAVKIGEMPSGKAVDAVRELVNAGDDPFSVQDKNRFLIMRVLEDGTLDLPGAQIRPTEDGLELSDRNGFITSRLGATESTVNGWTTQAANVEGLEFVDKHNFMFGRVGQDKVYFGLPAEPHESVQVEPQEALLDRQRNTDHKGIINYGQSLSDGQNAQPSLSTVQEYGNLMLAGGVNVRPDEPGYVANRYAPLVEKDNGQRGETPVSGLCNGLVRRAIADGESAQNWVWVGAACGRGGKSVEQLSAAPLGDGYYEKMVQMIKDCHATSVAMGKTYSVWAYTWDQGESNYVVGSNKSGYQYVENMMNIFDGLTREVAVKVIGQTFRPYTFTYQVAAHRKYELDNMSIALAQWRLSRQRPDVVVVVPAYILPTGSDTLHLTNEASWLLGEYRSRAMYETMIRRSGKWRPLEPVSVEWKPEHIDIKFHVPRGELVLDDALAAMAPNFGFDIRESNVLKTDIISTVSVINTDTVRILLTRPTSNNATVSYARGRDGDPKASGPVTGARGNLRDTHGLFNTVESPLGNTFALHNPCVMFQYDRSTGF
;
A
#
# COMPACT_ATOMS: atom_id res chain seq x y z
N MET A 1 -4.52 25.47 4.71
CA MET A 1 -4.81 26.57 5.64
C MET A 1 -4.53 26.13 7.06
N GLU A 2 -3.79 26.91 7.84
CA GLU A 2 -3.54 26.64 9.26
C GLU A 2 -4.86 26.75 10.07
N LEU A 3 -5.12 25.82 11.01
CA LEU A 3 -6.29 25.83 11.90
C LEU A 3 -5.89 26.37 13.26
N LYS A 4 -6.64 27.31 13.83
CA LYS A 4 -6.41 27.84 15.19
C LYS A 4 -7.63 27.72 16.08
N ASN A 5 -7.36 27.56 17.37
CA ASN A 5 -8.34 27.41 18.44
C ASN A 5 -8.19 28.57 19.43
N PHE A 6 -9.27 29.31 19.66
CA PHE A 6 -9.34 30.38 20.64
C PHE A 6 -10.46 30.06 21.64
N PHE A 7 -10.26 30.38 22.91
CA PHE A 7 -11.31 30.21 23.92
C PHE A 7 -11.78 31.59 24.40
N ALA A 8 -13.07 31.84 24.27
CA ALA A 8 -13.72 33.05 24.74
C ALA A 8 -13.93 32.97 26.26
N LEU A 9 -13.28 33.85 27.01
CA LEU A 9 -13.31 33.91 28.47
C LEU A 9 -13.65 35.32 28.99
N ASP A 10 -14.24 35.42 30.19
CA ASP A 10 -14.46 36.68 30.92
C ASP A 10 -13.19 37.17 31.67
N ASN A 11 -13.30 38.22 32.49
CA ASN A 11 -12.17 38.77 33.25
C ASN A 11 -11.68 37.83 34.35
N GLU A 12 -12.55 36.94 34.81
CA GLU A 12 -12.33 35.97 35.87
C GLU A 12 -11.88 34.60 35.31
N GLY A 13 -11.84 34.45 33.98
CA GLY A 13 -11.42 33.23 33.29
C GLY A 13 -12.55 32.22 33.06
N ASN A 14 -13.80 32.57 33.31
CA ASN A 14 -14.94 31.72 33.00
C ASN A 14 -15.23 31.74 31.49
N LYS A 15 -15.68 30.59 30.96
CA LYS A 15 -16.02 30.43 29.54
C LYS A 15 -17.23 31.27 29.16
N LEU A 16 -17.23 31.79 27.94
CA LEU A 16 -18.32 32.56 27.35
C LEU A 16 -18.93 31.79 26.15
N PRO A 17 -19.89 30.88 26.40
CA PRO A 17 -20.63 30.20 25.34
C PRO A 17 -21.37 31.19 24.44
N GLY A 18 -21.37 30.95 23.13
CA GLY A 18 -22.11 31.79 22.18
C GLY A 18 -21.54 33.18 21.95
N ALA A 19 -20.30 33.46 22.39
CA ALA A 19 -19.63 34.72 22.07
C ALA A 19 -19.50 34.91 20.55
N THR A 20 -19.75 36.13 20.06
CA THR A 20 -19.69 36.42 18.63
C THR A 20 -18.25 36.75 18.22
N CYS A 21 -17.72 36.00 17.26
CA CYS A 21 -16.36 36.10 16.76
C CYS A 21 -16.36 36.73 15.36
N TYR A 22 -15.61 37.80 15.19
CA TYR A 22 -15.36 38.48 13.93
C TYR A 22 -13.89 38.33 13.56
N VAL A 23 -13.60 38.02 12.30
CA VAL A 23 -12.22 37.98 11.78
C VAL A 23 -12.06 39.09 10.75
N TYR A 24 -11.18 40.05 11.03
CA TYR A 24 -10.88 41.16 10.13
C TYR A 24 -9.49 41.02 9.53
N GLU A 25 -9.29 41.59 8.34
CA GLU A 25 -7.93 41.85 7.86
C GLU A 25 -7.23 42.81 8.83
N ARG A 26 -5.95 42.55 9.13
CA ARG A 26 -5.22 43.38 10.09
C ARG A 26 -5.20 44.85 9.64
N GLY A 27 -5.55 45.74 10.57
CA GLY A 27 -5.47 47.19 10.36
C GLY A 27 -6.69 47.81 9.67
N ASN A 28 -7.74 47.03 9.37
CA ASN A 28 -9.02 47.55 8.90
C ASN A 28 -10.21 46.87 9.60
N SER A 29 -11.42 47.12 9.10
CA SER A 29 -12.68 46.55 9.61
C SER A 29 -13.40 45.67 8.57
N ASN A 30 -12.68 45.22 7.54
CA ASN A 30 -13.21 44.34 6.49
C ASN A 30 -13.23 42.91 6.99
N LEU A 31 -14.40 42.26 6.91
CA LEU A 31 -14.54 40.86 7.29
C LEU A 31 -13.85 39.97 6.25
N VAL A 32 -13.09 39.01 6.75
CA VAL A 32 -12.37 38.03 5.94
C VAL A 32 -13.36 36.97 5.44
N GLY A 33 -13.37 36.73 4.13
CA GLY A 33 -14.07 35.61 3.50
C GLY A 33 -13.20 34.35 3.41
N GLY A 34 -13.82 33.21 3.05
CA GLY A 34 -13.08 31.97 2.81
C GLY A 34 -12.56 31.26 4.07
N LEU A 35 -13.12 31.57 5.25
CA LEU A 35 -12.81 30.82 6.47
C LEU A 35 -13.34 29.40 6.37
N LEU A 36 -12.63 28.45 6.99
CA LEU A 36 -13.03 27.05 7.03
C LEU A 36 -13.16 26.56 8.47
N LYS A 37 -14.08 25.61 8.68
CA LYS A 37 -14.19 24.80 9.90
C LYS A 37 -13.07 23.75 9.92
N ALA A 38 -12.85 23.11 11.07
CA ALA A 38 -11.87 22.02 11.20
C ALA A 38 -12.13 20.83 10.27
N ASN A 39 -13.37 20.62 9.83
CA ASN A 39 -13.73 19.59 8.86
C ASN A 39 -13.64 20.06 7.39
N GLY A 40 -13.08 21.24 7.13
CA GLY A 40 -12.89 21.79 5.79
C GLY A 40 -14.12 22.44 5.16
N LEU A 41 -15.27 22.48 5.86
CA LEU A 41 -16.46 23.16 5.35
C LEU A 41 -16.35 24.69 5.50
N PRO A 42 -17.02 25.47 4.62
CA PRO A 42 -17.08 26.92 4.77
C PRO A 42 -17.61 27.36 6.14
N LEU A 43 -16.96 28.36 6.72
CA LEU A 43 -17.36 29.02 7.94
C LEU A 43 -17.75 30.47 7.63
N ASN A 44 -18.95 30.87 8.06
CA ASN A 44 -19.41 32.26 7.93
C ASN A 44 -18.64 33.18 8.89
N ASN A 45 -18.52 34.45 8.53
CA ASN A 45 -17.90 35.47 9.36
C ASN A 45 -18.85 36.67 9.46
N PRO A 46 -19.36 37.02 10.65
CA PRO A 46 -19.03 36.47 11.97
C PRO A 46 -19.60 35.05 12.24
N PHE A 47 -19.05 34.38 13.25
CA PHE A 47 -19.52 33.09 13.76
C PHE A 47 -19.60 33.07 15.29
N LEU A 48 -20.27 32.07 15.86
CA LEU A 48 -20.43 31.91 17.31
C LEU A 48 -19.41 30.91 17.87
N ALA A 49 -18.90 31.19 19.07
CA ALA A 49 -18.18 30.22 19.88
C ALA A 49 -19.13 29.11 20.37
N ASP A 50 -18.61 27.90 20.54
CA ASP A 50 -19.41 26.74 20.99
C ASP A 50 -19.81 26.81 22.47
N ASN A 51 -20.44 25.74 22.97
CA ASN A 51 -20.88 25.63 24.37
C ASN A 51 -19.72 25.67 25.40
N ASN A 52 -18.48 25.49 24.96
CA ASN A 52 -17.27 25.60 25.77
C ASN A 52 -16.55 26.94 25.59
N GLY A 53 -17.13 27.88 24.81
CA GLY A 53 -16.47 29.12 24.43
C GLY A 53 -15.39 28.94 23.36
N LEU A 54 -15.30 27.79 22.69
CA LEU A 54 -14.30 27.56 21.64
C LEU A 54 -14.73 28.27 20.34
N ALA A 55 -13.85 29.15 19.86
CA ALA A 55 -13.85 29.73 18.53
C ALA A 55 -12.73 29.10 17.70
N GLN A 56 -13.09 28.25 16.76
CA GLN A 56 -12.15 27.49 15.94
C GLN A 56 -12.36 27.79 14.46
N PHE A 57 -11.30 28.18 13.76
CA PHE A 57 -11.34 28.46 12.33
C PHE A 57 -9.96 28.34 11.67
N ALA A 58 -9.97 28.02 10.37
CA ALA A 58 -8.81 28.09 9.51
C ALA A 58 -8.96 29.28 8.53
N ALA A 59 -7.84 29.94 8.24
CA ALA A 59 -7.78 31.08 7.34
C ALA A 59 -6.56 30.98 6.38
N PRO A 60 -6.59 31.68 5.23
CA PRO A 60 -5.43 31.81 4.34
C PRO A 60 -4.20 32.42 5.04
N ASN A 61 -3.05 32.34 4.38
CA ASN A 61 -1.81 32.94 4.90
C ASN A 61 -1.96 34.45 5.00
N GLY A 62 -1.80 35.00 6.20
CA GLY A 62 -2.07 36.41 6.43
C GLY A 62 -2.05 36.84 7.89
N LEU A 63 -2.21 38.15 8.09
CA LEU A 63 -2.33 38.79 9.39
C LEU A 63 -3.77 39.25 9.60
N TYR A 64 -4.33 38.93 10.76
CA TYR A 64 -5.75 39.13 11.05
C TYR A 64 -5.97 39.70 12.45
N ASP A 65 -7.11 40.37 12.60
CA ASP A 65 -7.64 40.86 13.87
C ASP A 65 -8.91 40.08 14.21
N VAL A 66 -8.86 39.26 15.26
CA VAL A 66 -10.02 38.48 15.77
C VAL A 66 -10.68 39.26 16.90
N ARG A 67 -11.89 39.76 16.68
CA ARG A 67 -12.69 40.42 17.72
C ARG A 67 -13.70 39.43 18.30
N VAL A 68 -13.76 39.32 19.62
CA VAL A 68 -14.74 38.50 20.33
C VAL A 68 -15.60 39.42 21.20
N ALA A 69 -16.91 39.35 20.99
CA ALA A 69 -17.89 40.19 21.67
C ALA A 69 -18.94 39.33 22.40
N ALA A 70 -19.14 39.58 23.69
CA ALA A 70 -20.18 38.98 24.53
C ALA A 70 -20.48 39.86 25.76
N ASN A 71 -21.77 40.17 26.01
CA ASN A 71 -22.21 41.06 27.10
C ASN A 71 -21.43 42.40 27.10
N ASP A 72 -20.83 42.79 28.22
CA ASP A 72 -20.03 44.02 28.37
C ASP A 72 -18.56 43.87 27.92
N ARG A 73 -18.19 42.71 27.35
CA ARG A 73 -16.82 42.35 26.96
C ARG A 73 -16.66 42.39 25.44
N ASP A 74 -15.68 43.18 24.99
CA ASP A 74 -15.28 43.31 23.59
C ASP A 74 -13.76 43.43 23.51
N TYR A 75 -13.10 42.42 22.96
CA TYR A 75 -11.64 42.38 22.86
C TYR A 75 -11.17 41.88 21.50
N ARG A 76 -9.98 42.34 21.09
CA ARG A 76 -9.38 42.05 19.79
C ARG A 76 -8.02 41.38 19.99
N LEU A 77 -7.83 40.23 19.33
CA LEU A 77 -6.54 39.54 19.24
C LEU A 77 -5.94 39.74 17.86
N HIS A 78 -4.64 39.97 17.83
CA HIS A 78 -3.89 39.92 16.59
C HIS A 78 -3.33 38.52 16.36
N VAL A 79 -3.61 37.94 15.21
CA VAL A 79 -3.22 36.57 14.89
C VAL A 79 -2.61 36.51 13.49
N GLN A 80 -1.68 35.60 13.31
CA GLN A 80 -1.07 35.30 12.01
C GLN A 80 -1.38 33.85 11.66
N PHE A 81 -1.78 33.60 10.42
CA PHE A 81 -1.91 32.26 9.85
C PHE A 81 -0.80 32.04 8.83
N ASN A 82 -0.06 30.94 8.97
CA ASN A 82 1.05 30.54 8.12
C ASN A 82 0.95 29.05 7.78
N ASP A 83 0.61 28.76 6.54
CA ASP A 83 0.68 27.46 5.89
C ASP A 83 2.00 27.38 5.11
N VAL A 84 2.94 26.62 5.67
CA VAL A 84 4.28 26.43 5.11
C VAL A 84 4.22 25.62 3.81
N GLY A 85 3.25 24.72 3.64
CA GLY A 85 3.10 23.93 2.41
C GLY A 85 2.69 24.77 1.21
N GLU A 86 1.75 25.70 1.42
CA GLU A 86 1.32 26.63 0.37
C GLU A 86 2.43 27.62 -0.05
N SER A 87 3.24 28.06 0.91
CA SER A 87 4.36 28.97 0.66
C SER A 87 5.49 28.31 -0.16
N VAL A 88 5.75 27.02 0.08
CA VAL A 88 6.74 26.24 -0.68
C VAL A 88 6.28 26.04 -2.12
N ALA A 89 5.02 25.66 -2.34
CA ALA A 89 4.47 25.47 -3.69
C ALA A 89 4.53 26.75 -4.56
N ALA A 90 4.30 27.92 -3.96
CA ALA A 90 4.41 29.20 -4.66
C ALA A 90 5.86 29.54 -5.04
N ALA A 91 6.83 29.20 -4.19
CA ALA A 91 8.25 29.41 -4.44
C ALA A 91 8.78 28.49 -5.55
N GLU A 92 8.37 27.22 -5.56
CA GLU A 92 8.72 26.24 -6.59
C GLU A 92 8.20 26.66 -7.98
N GLN A 93 6.98 27.19 -8.06
CA GLN A 93 6.44 27.72 -9.32
C GLN A 93 7.19 28.98 -9.82
N ALA A 94 7.67 29.82 -8.90
CA ALA A 94 8.47 31.00 -9.26
C ALA A 94 9.86 30.60 -9.79
N ALA A 95 10.48 29.58 -9.19
CA ALA A 95 11.75 29.02 -9.66
C ALA A 95 11.63 28.44 -11.07
N SER A 96 10.60 27.62 -11.33
CA SER A 96 10.35 27.02 -12.65
C SER A 96 10.15 28.07 -13.76
N ARG A 97 9.45 29.18 -13.47
CA ARG A 97 9.28 30.29 -14.42
C ARG A 97 10.61 31.01 -14.72
N ALA A 98 11.49 31.14 -13.72
CA ALA A 98 12.80 31.76 -13.90
C ALA A 98 13.75 30.88 -14.73
N GLU A 99 13.75 29.56 -14.50
CA GLU A 99 14.55 28.60 -15.27
C GLU A 99 14.13 28.55 -16.73
N THR A 100 12.80 28.55 -17.00
CA THR A 100 12.27 28.60 -18.37
C THR A 100 12.68 29.89 -19.11
N ALA A 101 12.68 31.03 -18.41
CA ALA A 101 13.09 32.31 -18.98
C ALA A 101 14.61 32.36 -19.26
N GLN A 102 15.42 31.70 -18.43
CA GLN A 102 16.86 31.57 -18.64
C GLN A 102 17.20 30.70 -19.87
N GLU A 103 16.53 29.56 -20.03
CA GLU A 103 16.73 28.65 -21.18
C GLU A 103 16.37 29.33 -22.52
N ILE A 104 15.28 30.10 -22.55
CA ILE A 104 14.86 30.87 -23.74
C ILE A 104 15.89 31.97 -24.08
N ALA A 105 16.45 32.64 -23.07
CA ALA A 105 17.46 33.67 -23.26
C ALA A 105 18.81 33.12 -23.75
N GLN A 106 19.21 31.93 -23.30
CA GLN A 106 20.43 31.26 -23.77
C GLN A 106 20.31 30.72 -25.20
N TYR A 107 19.10 30.35 -25.64
CA TYR A 107 18.87 29.82 -26.98
C TYR A 107 18.86 30.89 -28.10
N ALA A 108 18.61 32.16 -27.76
CA ALA A 108 18.51 33.26 -28.72
C ALA A 108 19.84 33.97 -29.03
N ALA A 109 20.92 33.70 -28.27
CA ALA A 109 22.17 34.48 -28.34
C ALA A 109 23.07 34.18 -29.55
N ASP A 110 22.91 33.04 -30.23
CA ASP A 110 23.83 32.53 -31.27
C ASP A 110 23.24 32.47 -32.70
N ILE A 111 22.12 33.16 -32.94
CA ILE A 111 21.44 33.17 -34.25
C ILE A 111 21.93 34.36 -35.08
N LYS A 112 22.38 34.09 -36.32
CA LYS A 112 22.81 35.11 -37.28
C LYS A 112 21.65 35.48 -38.21
N ASP A 113 21.57 36.75 -38.61
CA ASP A 113 20.47 37.27 -39.41
C ASP A 113 20.56 36.86 -40.89
N SER A 114 21.75 36.45 -41.36
CA SER A 114 21.95 35.98 -42.73
C SER A 114 23.20 35.10 -42.88
N GLU A 115 23.26 34.34 -43.98
CA GLU A 115 24.46 33.57 -44.35
C GLU A 115 25.69 34.47 -44.52
N ALA A 116 25.51 35.70 -45.04
CA ALA A 116 26.58 36.67 -45.22
C ALA A 116 27.16 37.13 -43.87
N GLN A 117 26.31 37.40 -42.88
CA GLN A 117 26.75 37.73 -41.52
C GLN A 117 27.43 36.53 -40.86
N GLY A 118 26.86 35.33 -41.02
CA GLY A 118 27.45 34.09 -40.51
C GLY A 118 28.85 33.82 -41.07
N LEU A 119 29.07 34.05 -42.36
CA LEU A 119 30.39 33.90 -42.99
C LEU A 119 31.40 34.98 -42.57
N ALA A 120 30.93 36.19 -42.26
CA ALA A 120 31.78 37.28 -41.80
C ALA A 120 32.21 37.13 -40.34
N GLU A 121 31.35 36.57 -39.49
CA GLU A 121 31.53 36.48 -38.04
C GLU A 121 32.00 35.10 -37.56
N THR A 122 32.09 34.10 -38.44
CA THR A 122 32.44 32.71 -38.10
C THR A 122 33.68 32.27 -38.86
N LEU A 123 34.66 31.72 -38.15
CA LEU A 123 35.94 31.33 -38.76
C LEU A 123 35.78 30.14 -39.71
N ASN A 124 36.72 30.02 -40.65
CA ASN A 124 36.76 28.88 -41.56
C ASN A 124 36.90 27.56 -40.78
N GLY A 125 35.99 26.62 -41.01
CA GLY A 125 35.90 25.33 -40.32
C GLY A 125 34.82 25.27 -39.23
N GLU A 126 34.31 26.41 -38.79
CA GLU A 126 33.31 26.53 -37.71
C GLU A 126 31.86 26.61 -38.23
N TYR A 127 30.91 26.40 -37.31
CA TYR A 127 29.49 26.33 -37.61
C TYR A 127 28.76 27.60 -37.19
N PHE A 128 27.74 27.98 -37.96
CA PHE A 128 26.85 29.09 -37.61
C PHE A 128 25.41 28.78 -38.02
N LYS A 129 24.47 29.48 -37.38
CA LYS A 129 23.03 29.25 -37.48
C LYS A 129 22.37 30.48 -38.08
N VAL A 130 21.52 30.29 -39.08
CA VAL A 130 20.75 31.39 -39.70
C VAL A 130 19.27 31.11 -39.54
N ALA A 131 18.51 32.12 -39.09
CA ALA A 131 17.06 32.06 -39.06
C ALA A 131 16.47 32.24 -40.46
N LYS A 132 15.46 31.43 -40.81
CA LYS A 132 14.66 31.59 -42.04
C LYS A 132 13.27 32.11 -41.69
N THR A 133 12.69 32.91 -42.58
CA THR A 133 11.35 33.49 -42.43
C THR A 133 10.25 32.65 -43.06
N ASP A 134 10.51 31.41 -43.48
CA ASP A 134 9.49 30.53 -44.06
C ASP A 134 8.74 29.71 -43.00
N ALA A 135 7.56 29.21 -43.36
CA ALA A 135 6.65 28.55 -42.43
C ALA A 135 6.99 27.07 -42.15
N GLU A 136 7.98 26.49 -42.82
CA GLU A 136 8.34 25.06 -42.77
C GLU A 136 9.71 24.81 -42.10
N GLN A 137 10.54 25.85 -41.94
CA GLN A 137 11.88 25.76 -41.36
C GLN A 137 12.19 26.95 -40.44
N ILE A 138 12.67 26.69 -39.21
CA ILE A 138 12.98 27.77 -38.26
C ILE A 138 14.47 28.12 -38.26
N LEU A 139 15.36 27.16 -38.55
CA LEU A 139 16.80 27.39 -38.44
C LEU A 139 17.61 26.42 -39.30
N VAL A 140 18.61 26.95 -40.01
CA VAL A 140 19.53 26.15 -40.84
C VAL A 140 20.95 26.26 -40.29
N LEU A 141 21.61 25.11 -40.14
CA LEU A 141 22.99 25.01 -39.67
C LEU A 141 23.93 24.96 -40.88
N TYR A 142 24.89 25.88 -40.91
CA TYR A 142 25.93 25.97 -41.92
C TYR A 142 27.32 25.75 -41.29
N ARG A 143 28.28 25.33 -42.12
CA ARG A 143 29.71 25.34 -41.82
C ARG A 143 30.41 26.26 -42.80
N ASN A 144 31.21 27.20 -42.31
CA ASN A 144 32.06 28.02 -43.17
C ASN A 144 33.20 27.15 -43.72
N THR A 145 33.23 26.92 -45.03
CA THR A 145 34.28 26.14 -45.69
C THR A 145 34.90 26.98 -46.79
N GLY A 146 36.08 27.54 -46.53
CA GLY A 146 36.83 28.38 -47.46
C GLY A 146 36.13 29.70 -47.81
N GLY A 147 35.31 30.25 -46.91
CA GLY A 147 34.51 31.46 -47.18
C GLY A 147 33.17 31.18 -47.86
N ALA A 148 32.79 29.91 -48.02
CA ALA A 148 31.49 29.49 -48.53
C ALA A 148 30.65 28.85 -47.42
N ALA A 149 29.35 29.19 -47.37
CA ALA A 149 28.41 28.60 -46.42
C ALA A 149 27.96 27.23 -46.91
N VAL A 150 28.51 26.15 -46.34
CA VAL A 150 28.11 24.79 -46.67
C VAL A 150 27.00 24.36 -45.71
N LYS A 151 25.80 24.09 -46.24
CA LYS A 151 24.65 23.61 -45.46
C LYS A 151 24.93 22.22 -44.89
N ILE A 152 24.73 22.05 -43.59
CA ILE A 152 24.99 20.79 -42.86
C ILE A 152 23.69 20.10 -42.44
N GLY A 153 22.68 20.87 -42.05
CA GLY A 153 21.39 20.33 -41.62
C GLY A 153 20.35 21.42 -41.39
N GLU A 154 19.08 21.02 -41.38
CA GLU A 154 17.94 21.92 -41.17
C GLU A 154 17.13 21.46 -39.97
N MET A 155 16.58 22.42 -39.22
CA MET A 155 15.61 22.14 -38.17
C MET A 155 14.17 22.40 -38.65
N PRO A 156 13.29 21.41 -38.45
CA PRO A 156 11.85 21.51 -38.35
C PRO A 156 11.26 22.88 -38.05
N SER A 157 10.35 23.48 -38.82
CA SER A 157 9.40 24.37 -38.12
C SER A 157 8.47 23.54 -37.25
N GLY A 158 7.90 24.15 -36.21
CA GLY A 158 6.83 23.53 -35.43
C GLY A 158 5.73 22.96 -36.33
N LYS A 159 5.38 23.66 -37.43
CA LYS A 159 4.40 23.22 -38.44
C LYS A 159 4.77 21.93 -39.19
N ALA A 160 6.04 21.73 -39.56
CA ALA A 160 6.47 20.51 -40.25
C ALA A 160 6.55 19.31 -39.29
N VAL A 161 6.91 19.55 -38.03
CA VAL A 161 6.81 18.55 -36.95
C VAL A 161 5.33 18.22 -36.66
N ASP A 162 4.45 19.21 -36.78
CA ASP A 162 3.01 19.05 -36.58
C ASP A 162 2.33 18.26 -37.70
N ALA A 163 2.71 18.47 -38.95
CA ALA A 163 2.20 17.70 -40.09
C ALA A 163 2.60 16.21 -40.04
N VAL A 164 3.82 15.91 -39.57
CA VAL A 164 4.25 14.51 -39.33
C VAL A 164 3.53 13.93 -38.10
N ARG A 165 3.23 14.74 -37.08
CA ARG A 165 2.41 14.33 -35.92
C ARG A 165 0.95 14.04 -36.29
N GLU A 166 0.37 14.80 -37.22
CA GLU A 166 -0.98 14.55 -37.74
C GLU A 166 -1.07 13.22 -38.51
N LEU A 167 -0.03 12.85 -39.26
CA LEU A 167 0.05 11.55 -39.93
C LEU A 167 0.27 10.37 -38.97
N VAL A 168 0.93 10.58 -37.83
CA VAL A 168 1.13 9.57 -36.79
C VAL A 168 -0.08 9.43 -35.86
N ASN A 169 -0.91 10.48 -35.72
CA ASN A 169 -2.14 10.47 -34.93
C ASN A 169 -3.37 9.98 -35.70
N ALA A 170 -3.26 9.69 -37.00
CA ALA A 170 -4.36 9.17 -37.82
C ALA A 170 -4.52 7.63 -37.67
N GLY A 171 -4.38 7.11 -36.45
CA GLY A 171 -4.83 5.77 -36.10
C GLY A 171 -6.24 5.84 -35.56
N ASP A 172 -7.21 5.46 -36.39
CA ASP A 172 -8.56 4.93 -36.08
C ASP A 172 -9.40 5.59 -34.96
N ASP A 173 -9.37 6.92 -34.82
CA ASP A 173 -10.27 7.65 -33.91
C ASP A 173 -11.33 8.46 -34.72
N PRO A 174 -12.64 8.16 -34.63
CA PRO A 174 -13.68 8.86 -35.41
C PRO A 174 -13.88 10.33 -35.03
N PHE A 175 -13.49 10.78 -33.83
CA PHE A 175 -13.60 12.18 -33.42
C PHE A 175 -12.69 12.53 -32.23
N SER A 176 -12.04 13.70 -32.22
CA SER A 176 -11.31 14.21 -31.04
C SER A 176 -11.47 15.71 -30.85
N VAL A 177 -11.41 16.16 -29.59
CA VAL A 177 -11.43 17.58 -29.18
C VAL A 177 -10.13 17.90 -28.47
N GLN A 178 -9.50 18.98 -28.91
CA GLN A 178 -8.20 19.42 -28.41
C GLN A 178 -8.28 20.89 -27.99
N ASP A 179 -7.43 21.31 -27.05
CA ASP A 179 -7.32 22.71 -26.68
C ASP A 179 -6.50 23.51 -27.71
N LYS A 180 -6.41 24.84 -27.50
CA LYS A 180 -5.61 25.74 -28.34
C LYS A 180 -4.10 25.42 -28.35
N ASN A 181 -3.63 24.58 -27.44
CA ASN A 181 -2.27 24.10 -27.32
C ASN A 181 -2.11 22.63 -27.81
N ARG A 182 -3.17 22.04 -28.38
CA ARG A 182 -3.27 20.66 -28.90
C ARG A 182 -3.13 19.56 -27.85
N PHE A 183 -3.45 19.85 -26.59
CA PHE A 183 -3.69 18.80 -25.61
C PHE A 183 -5.03 18.12 -25.88
N LEU A 184 -5.02 16.78 -25.87
CA LEU A 184 -6.23 15.99 -26.01
C LEU A 184 -7.14 16.22 -24.80
N ILE A 185 -8.29 16.85 -25.02
CA ILE A 185 -9.31 17.06 -23.99
C ILE A 185 -10.22 15.84 -23.92
N MET A 186 -10.56 15.26 -25.07
CA MET A 186 -11.37 14.05 -25.20
C MET A 186 -11.26 13.47 -26.61
N ARG A 187 -11.43 12.16 -26.77
CA ARG A 187 -11.66 11.53 -28.08
C ARG A 187 -12.73 10.45 -28.00
N VAL A 188 -13.39 10.22 -29.11
CA VAL A 188 -14.33 9.12 -29.32
C VAL A 188 -13.63 8.09 -30.21
N LEU A 189 -13.56 6.84 -29.76
CA LEU A 189 -13.00 5.70 -30.49
C LEU A 189 -14.06 5.07 -31.42
N GLU A 190 -13.65 4.25 -32.39
CA GLU A 190 -14.58 3.59 -33.35
C GLU A 190 -15.67 2.74 -32.68
N ASP A 191 -15.39 2.19 -31.50
CA ASP A 191 -16.33 1.40 -30.71
C ASP A 191 -17.33 2.25 -29.89
N GLY A 192 -17.27 3.59 -30.03
CA GLY A 192 -18.12 4.54 -29.31
C GLY A 192 -17.61 4.93 -27.93
N THR A 193 -16.43 4.44 -27.51
CA THR A 193 -15.78 4.83 -26.26
C THR A 193 -15.39 6.30 -26.27
N LEU A 194 -15.77 7.05 -25.23
CA LEU A 194 -15.28 8.39 -24.94
C LEU A 194 -14.08 8.32 -23.99
N ASP A 195 -12.88 8.57 -24.51
CA ASP A 195 -11.60 8.55 -23.80
C ASP A 195 -11.22 9.98 -23.35
N LEU A 196 -11.00 10.15 -22.05
CA LEU A 196 -10.71 11.42 -21.36
C LEU A 196 -9.35 11.34 -20.64
N PRO A 197 -8.69 12.48 -20.33
CA PRO A 197 -7.47 12.51 -19.52
C PRO A 197 -7.69 11.91 -18.12
N GLY A 198 -7.37 10.62 -17.98
CA GLY A 198 -7.43 9.88 -16.71
C GLY A 198 -8.67 8.99 -16.52
N ALA A 199 -9.63 8.98 -17.45
CA ALA A 199 -10.82 8.16 -17.37
C ALA A 199 -11.38 7.78 -18.74
N GLN A 200 -12.13 6.68 -18.82
CA GLN A 200 -12.77 6.20 -20.03
C GLN A 200 -14.23 5.91 -19.77
N ILE A 201 -15.09 6.42 -20.66
CA ILE A 201 -16.53 6.17 -20.68
C ILE A 201 -16.83 5.26 -21.88
N ARG A 202 -17.20 4.01 -21.62
CA ARG A 202 -17.39 2.99 -22.66
C ARG A 202 -18.87 2.58 -22.74
N PRO A 203 -19.48 2.56 -23.93
CA PRO A 203 -20.73 1.86 -24.11
C PRO A 203 -20.50 0.35 -23.96
N THR A 204 -21.44 -0.34 -23.34
CA THR A 204 -21.49 -1.80 -23.18
C THR A 204 -22.84 -2.29 -23.68
N GLU A 205 -23.00 -3.59 -23.89
CA GLU A 205 -24.28 -4.17 -24.37
C GLU A 205 -25.47 -3.85 -23.47
N ASP A 206 -25.23 -3.60 -22.17
CA ASP A 206 -26.27 -3.35 -21.16
C ASP A 206 -26.24 -1.91 -20.60
N GLY A 207 -25.35 -1.02 -21.07
CA GLY A 207 -25.30 0.37 -20.58
C GLY A 207 -23.95 1.06 -20.72
N LEU A 208 -23.53 1.82 -19.71
CA LEU A 208 -22.34 2.69 -19.73
C LEU A 208 -21.34 2.31 -18.65
N GLU A 209 -20.05 2.26 -18.97
CA GLU A 209 -18.97 1.96 -18.01
C GLU A 209 -18.01 3.14 -17.88
N LEU A 210 -17.67 3.51 -16.65
CA LEU A 210 -16.61 4.47 -16.33
C LEU A 210 -15.44 3.72 -15.72
N SER A 211 -14.26 3.86 -16.31
CA SER A 211 -13.02 3.24 -15.85
C SER A 211 -11.86 4.23 -15.83
N ASP A 212 -10.79 3.92 -15.10
CA ASP A 212 -9.52 4.63 -15.23
C ASP A 212 -8.75 4.18 -16.49
N ARG A 213 -7.64 4.85 -16.80
CA ARG A 213 -6.81 4.55 -17.99
C ARG A 213 -6.12 3.17 -17.97
N ASN A 214 -6.14 2.47 -16.84
CA ASN A 214 -5.58 1.13 -16.68
C ASN A 214 -6.66 0.05 -16.77
N GLY A 215 -7.92 0.43 -17.04
CA GLY A 215 -9.07 -0.46 -17.13
C GLY A 215 -9.72 -0.79 -15.77
N PHE A 216 -9.42 -0.02 -14.71
CA PHE A 216 -10.10 -0.17 -13.43
C PHE A 216 -11.48 0.48 -13.49
N ILE A 217 -12.54 -0.33 -13.40
CA ILE A 217 -13.92 0.15 -13.46
C ILE A 217 -14.27 0.84 -12.14
N THR A 218 -14.54 2.14 -12.19
CA THR A 218 -15.00 2.91 -11.02
C THR A 218 -16.52 2.91 -10.88
N SER A 219 -17.23 2.84 -12.01
CA SER A 219 -18.70 2.78 -12.05
C SER A 219 -19.20 2.11 -13.34
N ARG A 220 -20.35 1.43 -13.28
CA ARG A 220 -21.14 0.97 -14.43
C ARG A 220 -22.60 1.39 -14.25
N LEU A 221 -23.27 1.82 -15.29
CA LEU A 221 -24.69 2.18 -15.28
C LEU A 221 -25.37 1.34 -16.36
N GLY A 222 -25.95 0.20 -15.97
CA GLY A 222 -26.63 -0.73 -16.87
C GLY A 222 -28.13 -0.81 -16.64
N ALA A 223 -28.87 -1.23 -17.66
CA ALA A 223 -30.31 -1.47 -17.60
C ALA A 223 -30.66 -2.70 -16.73
N THR A 224 -29.74 -3.65 -16.61
CA THR A 224 -29.88 -4.84 -15.76
C THR A 224 -29.20 -4.65 -14.40
N GLU A 225 -28.04 -4.00 -14.36
CA GLU A 225 -27.27 -3.76 -13.13
C GLU A 225 -26.47 -2.44 -13.20
N SER A 226 -26.45 -1.66 -12.12
CA SER A 226 -25.61 -0.46 -12.01
C SER A 226 -24.69 -0.56 -10.80
N THR A 227 -23.40 -0.24 -10.99
CA THR A 227 -22.38 -0.15 -9.94
C THR A 227 -21.76 1.25 -9.82
N VAL A 228 -21.61 1.79 -8.61
CA VAL A 228 -20.90 3.07 -8.37
C VAL A 228 -20.02 2.94 -7.15
N ASN A 229 -18.68 3.05 -7.30
CA ASN A 229 -17.73 2.95 -6.19
C ASN A 229 -17.88 1.68 -5.32
N GLY A 230 -18.27 0.55 -5.93
CA GLY A 230 -18.47 -0.74 -5.24
C GLY A 230 -19.89 -1.01 -4.70
N TRP A 231 -20.87 -0.16 -5.07
CA TRP A 231 -22.28 -0.26 -4.68
C TRP A 231 -23.09 -0.71 -5.88
N THR A 232 -23.97 -1.69 -5.73
CA THR A 232 -24.77 -2.29 -6.81
C THR A 232 -26.28 -2.02 -6.61
N THR A 233 -27.02 -1.76 -7.68
CA THR A 233 -28.49 -1.79 -7.67
C THR A 233 -29.02 -2.97 -8.46
N GLN A 234 -29.99 -3.70 -7.91
CA GLN A 234 -30.61 -4.86 -8.56
C GLN A 234 -32.14 -4.83 -8.48
N ALA A 235 -32.81 -5.48 -9.42
CA ALA A 235 -34.25 -5.73 -9.35
C ALA A 235 -34.54 -6.72 -8.21
N ALA A 236 -35.50 -6.39 -7.35
CA ALA A 236 -35.90 -7.27 -6.26
C ALA A 236 -36.77 -8.43 -6.77
N ASN A 237 -36.82 -9.52 -6.01
CA ASN A 237 -37.69 -10.69 -6.30
C ASN A 237 -39.21 -10.41 -6.18
N VAL A 238 -39.58 -9.16 -5.87
CA VAL A 238 -40.92 -8.59 -5.70
C VAL A 238 -40.86 -7.13 -6.16
N GLU A 239 -41.97 -6.52 -6.59
CA GLU A 239 -41.98 -5.17 -7.21
C GLU A 239 -41.21 -4.12 -6.37
N GLY A 240 -40.08 -3.64 -6.88
CA GLY A 240 -39.20 -2.68 -6.21
C GLY A 240 -37.72 -2.79 -6.63
N LEU A 241 -36.91 -1.87 -6.11
CA LEU A 241 -35.46 -1.76 -6.37
C LEU A 241 -34.67 -1.99 -5.08
N GLU A 242 -33.59 -2.77 -5.13
CA GLU A 242 -32.69 -3.06 -4.01
C GLU A 242 -31.31 -2.43 -4.21
N PHE A 243 -30.74 -1.91 -3.13
CA PHE A 243 -29.40 -1.35 -3.07
C PHE A 243 -28.53 -2.27 -2.22
N VAL A 244 -27.54 -2.89 -2.85
CA VAL A 244 -26.66 -3.90 -2.27
C VAL A 244 -25.20 -3.48 -2.45
N ASP A 245 -24.29 -3.89 -1.57
CA ASP A 245 -22.87 -3.75 -1.86
C ASP A 245 -22.41 -4.82 -2.87
N LYS A 246 -21.16 -4.74 -3.32
CA LYS A 246 -20.54 -5.74 -4.22
C LYS A 246 -20.49 -7.17 -3.67
N HIS A 247 -20.97 -7.42 -2.45
CA HIS A 247 -21.08 -8.72 -1.79
C HIS A 247 -22.55 -9.16 -1.55
N ASN A 248 -23.51 -8.51 -2.22
CA ASN A 248 -24.96 -8.71 -2.09
C ASN A 248 -25.54 -8.39 -0.71
N PHE A 249 -24.87 -7.54 0.08
CA PHE A 249 -25.42 -7.08 1.35
C PHE A 249 -26.40 -5.93 1.11
N MET A 250 -27.69 -6.18 1.36
CA MET A 250 -28.77 -5.20 1.16
C MET A 250 -28.79 -4.15 2.27
N PHE A 251 -28.60 -2.89 1.90
CA PHE A 251 -28.65 -1.76 2.84
C PHE A 251 -29.76 -0.76 2.47
N GLY A 252 -30.54 -1.00 1.41
CA GLY A 252 -31.68 -0.17 1.10
C GLY A 252 -32.63 -0.81 0.09
N ARG A 253 -33.90 -0.41 0.14
CA ARG A 253 -34.93 -0.85 -0.81
C ARG A 253 -35.95 0.25 -1.04
N VAL A 254 -36.44 0.37 -2.27
CA VAL A 254 -37.53 1.25 -2.67
C VAL A 254 -38.56 0.44 -3.46
N GLY A 255 -39.69 0.11 -2.82
CA GLY A 255 -40.85 -0.55 -3.44
C GLY A 255 -42.16 0.07 -2.96
N GLN A 256 -43.29 -0.31 -3.56
CA GLN A 256 -44.62 0.20 -3.15
C GLN A 256 -44.99 -0.21 -1.71
N ASP A 257 -44.39 -1.30 -1.23
CA ASP A 257 -44.60 -1.90 0.09
C ASP A 257 -43.64 -1.38 1.17
N LYS A 258 -42.40 -1.03 0.80
CA LYS A 258 -41.36 -0.65 1.76
C LYS A 258 -40.33 0.29 1.13
N VAL A 259 -40.02 1.39 1.82
CA VAL A 259 -38.92 2.30 1.49
C VAL A 259 -38.01 2.45 2.70
N TYR A 260 -36.75 2.04 2.58
CA TYR A 260 -35.77 2.21 3.65
C TYR A 260 -34.33 2.29 3.11
N PHE A 261 -33.47 2.96 3.89
CA PHE A 261 -32.02 2.99 3.73
C PHE A 261 -31.41 2.78 5.13
N GLY A 262 -30.44 1.86 5.24
CA GLY A 262 -29.93 1.28 6.48
C GLY A 262 -30.36 -0.19 6.71
N LEU A 263 -29.73 -0.86 7.68
CA LEU A 263 -30.08 -2.24 8.06
C LEU A 263 -31.58 -2.35 8.39
N PRO A 264 -32.27 -3.43 7.95
CA PRO A 264 -33.69 -3.60 8.27
C PRO A 264 -33.88 -3.69 9.80
N ALA A 265 -34.59 -2.73 10.37
CA ALA A 265 -35.12 -2.88 11.72
C ALA A 265 -36.31 -3.85 11.66
N GLU A 266 -36.09 -5.10 12.08
CA GLU A 266 -37.16 -5.89 12.68
C GLU A 266 -37.37 -5.38 14.12
N PRO A 267 -38.61 -5.28 14.62
CA PRO A 267 -38.91 -4.68 15.91
C PRO A 267 -38.55 -5.65 17.03
N HIS A 268 -37.27 -5.74 17.33
CA HIS A 268 -36.80 -6.19 18.62
C HIS A 268 -36.55 -4.95 19.47
N GLU A 269 -37.08 -4.96 20.70
CA GLU A 269 -36.82 -3.93 21.70
C GLU A 269 -35.35 -3.52 21.66
N SER A 270 -35.12 -2.29 21.20
CA SER A 270 -33.81 -1.75 20.98
C SER A 270 -33.15 -1.45 22.32
N VAL A 271 -32.46 -2.44 22.86
CA VAL A 271 -31.28 -2.13 23.66
C VAL A 271 -30.28 -1.53 22.67
N GLN A 272 -30.20 -0.20 22.62
CA GLN A 272 -29.12 0.49 21.92
C GLN A 272 -27.80 0.16 22.63
N VAL A 273 -27.15 -0.91 22.16
CA VAL A 273 -25.73 -1.11 22.39
C VAL A 273 -25.05 -0.51 21.17
N GLU A 274 -24.53 0.70 21.33
CA GLU A 274 -23.52 1.26 20.42
C GLU A 274 -22.48 0.17 20.14
N PRO A 275 -22.24 -0.25 18.87
CA PRO A 275 -21.26 -1.30 18.59
C PRO A 275 -19.91 -0.84 19.14
N GLN A 276 -19.37 -1.60 20.09
CA GLN A 276 -18.06 -1.30 20.67
C GLN A 276 -17.00 -1.42 19.58
N GLU A 277 -16.55 -0.29 19.03
CA GLU A 277 -15.51 -0.27 18.01
C GLU A 277 -14.19 -0.79 18.62
N ALA A 278 -13.65 -1.86 18.03
CA ALA A 278 -12.36 -2.41 18.41
C ALA A 278 -11.24 -1.46 17.97
N LEU A 279 -10.48 -0.92 18.93
CA LEU A 279 -9.41 0.04 18.67
C LEU A 279 -8.06 -0.65 18.52
N LEU A 280 -7.21 -0.13 17.62
CA LEU A 280 -5.82 -0.56 17.51
C LEU A 280 -5.01 -0.10 18.72
N ASP A 281 -3.88 -0.75 19.00
CA ASP A 281 -2.98 -0.42 20.12
C ASP A 281 -3.65 -0.43 21.51
N ARG A 282 -4.68 -1.25 21.70
CA ARG A 282 -5.38 -1.41 22.99
C ARG A 282 -5.29 -2.84 23.55
N GLN A 283 -4.27 -3.61 23.13
CA GLN A 283 -4.00 -4.96 23.64
C GLN A 283 -3.97 -4.95 25.17
N ARG A 284 -4.67 -5.92 25.76
CA ARG A 284 -4.74 -6.11 27.21
C ARG A 284 -3.96 -7.33 27.61
N ASN A 285 -3.22 -7.22 28.72
CA ASN A 285 -2.49 -8.33 29.29
C ASN A 285 -3.46 -9.32 29.98
N THR A 286 -4.09 -10.19 29.19
CA THR A 286 -4.91 -11.31 29.68
C THR A 286 -4.02 -12.50 30.09
N ASP A 287 -4.55 -13.40 30.92
CA ASP A 287 -3.84 -14.62 31.33
C ASP A 287 -3.36 -15.41 30.11
N HIS A 288 -4.25 -15.62 29.13
CA HIS A 288 -3.96 -16.29 27.87
C HIS A 288 -4.13 -15.34 26.69
N LYS A 289 -3.16 -15.34 25.76
CA LYS A 289 -3.14 -14.47 24.58
C LYS A 289 -3.11 -15.30 23.31
N GLY A 290 -4.18 -15.24 22.52
CA GLY A 290 -4.31 -15.99 21.28
C GLY A 290 -3.50 -15.39 20.14
N ILE A 291 -2.73 -16.24 19.46
CA ILE A 291 -2.16 -15.99 18.14
C ILE A 291 -2.63 -17.10 17.21
N ILE A 292 -3.33 -16.71 16.14
CA ILE A 292 -3.96 -17.66 15.22
C ILE A 292 -3.30 -17.52 13.85
N ASN A 293 -2.66 -18.60 13.38
CA ASN A 293 -2.13 -18.70 12.03
C ASN A 293 -3.18 -19.27 11.09
N TYR A 294 -3.36 -18.60 9.96
CA TYR A 294 -4.32 -18.97 8.92
C TYR A 294 -3.68 -18.81 7.55
N GLY A 295 -4.30 -19.41 6.54
CA GLY A 295 -3.77 -19.41 5.18
C GLY A 295 -3.80 -20.80 4.56
N GLN A 296 -2.78 -21.12 3.77
CA GLN A 296 -2.68 -22.38 3.04
C GLN A 296 -1.61 -23.32 3.62
N SER A 297 -0.95 -24.11 2.77
CA SER A 297 -0.04 -25.19 3.16
C SER A 297 1.16 -24.74 4.00
N LEU A 298 1.68 -23.52 3.78
CA LEU A 298 2.75 -23.01 4.63
C LEU A 298 2.26 -22.72 6.06
N SER A 299 0.99 -22.38 6.22
CA SER A 299 0.42 -22.04 7.52
C SER A 299 0.29 -23.24 8.46
N ASP A 300 0.07 -24.44 7.91
CA ASP A 300 -0.14 -25.68 8.67
C ASP A 300 1.08 -26.60 8.71
N GLY A 301 2.23 -26.13 8.20
CA GLY A 301 3.51 -26.84 8.23
C GLY A 301 3.61 -27.95 7.19
N GLN A 302 2.88 -27.88 6.09
CA GLN A 302 2.95 -28.88 5.02
C GLN A 302 4.39 -29.05 4.50
N ASN A 303 4.85 -30.30 4.47
CA ASN A 303 6.20 -30.74 4.09
C ASN A 303 7.33 -30.21 5.00
N ALA A 304 7.00 -29.52 6.08
CA ALA A 304 7.95 -29.01 7.07
C ALA A 304 8.32 -30.08 8.11
N GLN A 305 8.65 -31.30 7.66
CA GLN A 305 8.94 -32.45 8.51
C GLN A 305 10.43 -32.75 8.63
N PRO A 306 10.89 -33.34 9.76
CA PRO A 306 10.11 -33.56 10.99
C PRO A 306 9.89 -32.25 11.77
N SER A 307 8.87 -32.23 12.64
CA SER A 307 8.71 -31.16 13.65
C SER A 307 9.98 -30.98 14.50
N LEU A 308 10.31 -29.72 14.77
CA LEU A 308 11.51 -29.30 15.52
C LEU A 308 11.17 -28.90 16.96
N SER A 309 10.12 -28.09 17.14
CA SER A 309 9.70 -27.54 18.43
C SER A 309 8.95 -28.59 19.29
N THR A 310 9.58 -29.72 19.58
CA THR A 310 8.99 -30.89 20.25
C THR A 310 9.10 -30.86 21.78
N VAL A 311 9.81 -29.87 22.32
CA VAL A 311 9.98 -29.64 23.75
C VAL A 311 9.41 -28.27 24.11
N GLN A 312 8.71 -28.20 25.23
CA GLN A 312 8.16 -26.95 25.71
C GLN A 312 9.28 -26.08 26.32
N GLU A 313 9.62 -24.97 25.65
CA GLU A 313 10.60 -24.00 26.14
C GLU A 313 10.01 -23.05 27.20
N TYR A 314 8.75 -22.64 27.02
CA TYR A 314 8.07 -21.64 27.85
C TYR A 314 6.64 -22.08 28.19
N GLY A 315 5.93 -21.31 29.02
CA GLY A 315 4.55 -21.58 29.43
C GLY A 315 3.48 -21.47 28.33
N ASN A 316 3.86 -21.42 27.04
CA ASN A 316 2.94 -21.34 25.91
C ASN A 316 2.08 -22.61 25.78
N LEU A 317 0.87 -22.43 25.25
CA LEU A 317 -0.18 -23.43 25.20
C LEU A 317 -0.69 -23.65 23.77
N MET A 318 -1.24 -24.83 23.53
CA MET A 318 -2.06 -25.18 22.36
C MET A 318 -3.29 -25.94 22.83
N LEU A 319 -4.34 -26.01 22.02
CA LEU A 319 -5.42 -26.99 22.26
C LEU A 319 -4.82 -28.39 22.28
N ALA A 320 -5.32 -29.28 23.15
CA ALA A 320 -4.74 -30.60 23.34
C ALA A 320 -4.78 -31.50 22.09
N GLY A 321 -5.55 -31.14 21.06
CA GLY A 321 -5.53 -31.80 19.75
C GLY A 321 -4.23 -31.57 18.97
N GLY A 322 -3.48 -30.51 19.28
CA GLY A 322 -2.26 -30.10 18.58
C GLY A 322 -2.39 -28.72 17.93
N VAL A 323 -1.26 -28.16 17.50
CA VAL A 323 -1.18 -26.82 16.90
C VAL A 323 -2.00 -26.72 15.61
N ASN A 324 -1.90 -27.73 14.73
CA ASN A 324 -2.44 -27.71 13.37
C ASN A 324 -3.63 -28.67 13.13
N VAL A 325 -4.34 -29.05 14.19
CA VAL A 325 -5.53 -29.92 14.10
C VAL A 325 -6.78 -29.07 14.14
N ARG A 326 -7.53 -29.06 13.04
CA ARG A 326 -8.71 -28.20 12.85
C ARG A 326 -9.99 -28.86 13.42
N PRO A 327 -11.05 -28.08 13.69
CA PRO A 327 -12.38 -28.64 13.94
C PRO A 327 -12.79 -29.65 12.86
N ASP A 328 -13.42 -30.72 13.32
CA ASP A 328 -13.85 -31.91 12.56
C ASP A 328 -12.72 -32.76 11.97
N GLU A 329 -11.45 -32.48 12.29
CA GLU A 329 -10.35 -33.40 11.97
C GLU A 329 -10.16 -34.47 13.07
N PRO A 330 -9.77 -35.69 12.69
CA PRO A 330 -9.39 -36.71 13.67
C PRO A 330 -8.34 -36.19 14.65
N GLY A 331 -8.60 -36.34 15.95
CA GLY A 331 -7.70 -35.90 17.01
C GLY A 331 -7.94 -34.47 17.50
N TYR A 332 -8.96 -33.76 17.00
CA TYR A 332 -9.32 -32.45 17.55
C TYR A 332 -9.80 -32.58 19.00
N VAL A 333 -9.11 -31.90 19.94
CA VAL A 333 -9.45 -31.89 21.37
C VAL A 333 -9.40 -30.45 21.87
N ALA A 334 -10.58 -29.88 22.11
CA ALA A 334 -10.80 -28.46 22.37
C ALA A 334 -11.29 -28.13 23.79
N ASN A 335 -11.27 -29.10 24.71
CA ASN A 335 -11.78 -28.92 26.09
C ASN A 335 -10.68 -28.72 27.15
N ARG A 336 -9.41 -28.70 26.73
CA ARG A 336 -8.25 -28.48 27.59
C ARG A 336 -7.05 -28.05 26.76
N TYR A 337 -6.12 -27.36 27.40
CA TYR A 337 -4.82 -27.04 26.81
C TYR A 337 -3.77 -28.12 27.08
N ALA A 338 -2.76 -28.12 26.22
CA ALA A 338 -1.50 -28.84 26.37
C ALA A 338 -0.33 -27.85 26.18
N PRO A 339 0.89 -28.20 26.61
CA PRO A 339 2.11 -27.50 26.19
C PRO A 339 2.15 -27.22 24.70
N LEU A 340 2.51 -25.99 24.28
CA LEU A 340 2.76 -25.69 22.87
C LEU A 340 4.01 -26.44 22.39
N VAL A 341 3.79 -27.53 21.67
CA VAL A 341 4.82 -28.32 20.99
C VAL A 341 4.30 -28.78 19.64
N GLU A 342 5.17 -28.80 18.64
CA GLU A 342 4.85 -29.28 17.30
C GLU A 342 4.89 -30.80 17.24
N LYS A 343 4.06 -31.36 16.36
CA LYS A 343 4.04 -32.81 16.09
C LYS A 343 3.71 -33.07 14.63
N ASP A 344 4.40 -34.04 14.05
CA ASP A 344 4.10 -34.52 12.72
C ASP A 344 2.66 -35.07 12.63
N ASN A 345 1.92 -34.61 11.62
CA ASN A 345 0.53 -34.95 11.36
C ASN A 345 0.31 -35.16 9.85
N GLY A 346 0.48 -36.41 9.41
CA GLY A 346 0.49 -36.75 7.99
C GLY A 346 1.74 -36.19 7.34
N GLN A 347 1.58 -35.29 6.36
CA GLN A 347 2.68 -34.54 5.73
C GLN A 347 2.95 -33.19 6.38
N ARG A 348 2.21 -32.82 7.43
CA ARG A 348 2.41 -31.57 8.17
C ARG A 348 3.41 -31.80 9.30
N GLY A 349 4.35 -30.88 9.49
CA GLY A 349 5.35 -30.89 10.56
C GLY A 349 5.39 -29.57 11.31
N GLU A 350 6.57 -28.94 11.37
CA GLU A 350 6.80 -27.66 12.04
C GLU A 350 5.94 -26.54 11.43
N THR A 351 5.10 -25.90 12.24
CA THR A 351 4.39 -24.68 11.85
C THR A 351 5.17 -23.43 12.26
N PRO A 352 4.88 -22.24 11.69
CA PRO A 352 5.51 -21.00 12.15
C PRO A 352 5.07 -20.56 13.56
N VAL A 353 4.06 -21.21 14.15
CA VAL A 353 3.43 -20.78 15.41
C VAL A 353 4.36 -20.96 16.59
N SER A 354 5.08 -22.07 16.67
CA SER A 354 5.95 -22.34 17.82
C SER A 354 7.15 -21.40 17.87
N GLY A 355 7.83 -21.18 16.73
CA GLY A 355 8.88 -20.16 16.62
C GLY A 355 8.38 -18.75 16.95
N LEU A 356 7.15 -18.42 16.56
CA LEU A 356 6.52 -17.14 16.88
C LEU A 356 6.26 -16.96 18.38
N CYS A 357 5.50 -17.87 18.99
CA CYS A 357 5.11 -17.77 20.40
C CYS A 357 6.34 -17.84 21.32
N ASN A 358 7.29 -18.73 21.04
CA ASN A 358 8.52 -18.82 21.84
C ASN A 358 9.42 -17.60 21.62
N GLY A 359 9.54 -17.11 20.39
CA GLY A 359 10.28 -15.90 20.07
C GLY A 359 9.73 -14.65 20.78
N LEU A 360 8.42 -14.52 20.94
CA LEU A 360 7.80 -13.41 21.68
C LEU A 360 8.18 -13.43 23.16
N VAL A 361 8.11 -14.61 23.80
CA VAL A 361 8.51 -14.76 25.21
C VAL A 361 10.01 -14.51 25.38
N ARG A 362 10.84 -15.04 24.47
CA ARG A 362 12.30 -14.84 24.49
C ARG A 362 12.67 -13.36 24.42
N ARG A 363 11.99 -12.59 23.57
CA ARG A 363 12.20 -11.13 23.45
C ARG A 363 11.75 -10.37 24.69
N ALA A 364 10.62 -10.76 25.29
CA ALA A 364 10.16 -10.16 26.54
C ALA A 364 11.16 -10.39 27.69
N ILE A 365 11.68 -11.61 27.82
CA ILE A 365 12.71 -11.93 28.82
C ILE A 365 13.99 -11.13 28.59
N ALA A 366 14.41 -10.98 27.32
CA ALA A 366 15.58 -10.19 26.98
C ALA A 366 15.46 -8.71 27.40
N ASP A 367 14.23 -8.19 27.49
CA ASP A 367 13.91 -6.84 28.00
C ASP A 367 13.68 -6.80 29.53
N GLY A 368 13.91 -7.92 30.23
CA GLY A 368 13.77 -8.02 31.68
C GLY A 368 12.37 -8.37 32.18
N GLU A 369 11.45 -8.76 31.30
CA GLU A 369 10.12 -9.20 31.70
C GLU A 369 10.10 -10.67 32.18
N SER A 370 9.14 -10.99 33.05
CA SER A 370 8.92 -12.38 33.49
C SER A 370 8.23 -13.18 32.39
N ALA A 371 8.81 -14.34 32.05
CA ALA A 371 8.23 -15.31 31.11
C ALA A 371 6.78 -15.69 31.45
N GLN A 372 6.44 -15.73 32.74
CA GLN A 372 5.12 -16.13 33.24
C GLN A 372 4.00 -15.14 32.85
N ASN A 373 4.35 -13.89 32.51
CA ASN A 373 3.38 -12.88 32.06
C ASN A 373 2.98 -13.07 30.59
N TRP A 374 3.72 -13.92 29.85
CA TRP A 374 3.63 -14.07 28.41
C TRP A 374 3.22 -15.48 28.02
N VAL A 375 2.02 -15.89 28.43
CA VAL A 375 1.43 -17.17 28.01
C VAL A 375 0.63 -16.98 26.72
N TRP A 376 1.20 -17.45 25.61
CA TRP A 376 0.54 -17.45 24.31
C TRP A 376 -0.22 -18.76 24.07
N VAL A 377 -1.40 -18.66 23.48
CA VAL A 377 -2.17 -19.80 22.96
C VAL A 377 -2.01 -19.80 21.44
N GLY A 378 -1.18 -20.70 20.94
CA GLY A 378 -0.86 -20.83 19.52
C GLY A 378 -1.79 -21.83 18.83
N ALA A 379 -2.25 -21.47 17.63
CA ALA A 379 -3.02 -22.37 16.78
C ALA A 379 -2.77 -22.11 15.28
N ALA A 380 -2.84 -23.14 14.46
CA ALA A 380 -2.69 -23.09 13.00
C ALA A 380 -3.91 -23.74 12.32
N CYS A 381 -4.82 -22.93 11.80
CA CYS A 381 -6.10 -23.38 11.25
C CYS A 381 -6.21 -23.26 9.72
N GLY A 382 -5.13 -22.95 9.00
CA GLY A 382 -5.17 -22.85 7.55
C GLY A 382 -5.31 -24.20 6.85
N ARG A 383 -5.42 -24.22 5.52
CA ARG A 383 -5.59 -25.46 4.74
C ARG A 383 -4.78 -25.45 3.44
N GLY A 384 -3.96 -26.48 3.27
CA GLY A 384 -3.20 -26.73 2.05
C GLY A 384 -3.99 -26.56 0.74
N GLY A 385 -3.38 -25.85 -0.22
CA GLY A 385 -3.89 -25.69 -1.58
C GLY A 385 -5.04 -24.69 -1.77
N LYS A 386 -5.45 -23.96 -0.73
CA LYS A 386 -6.62 -23.06 -0.81
C LYS A 386 -6.26 -21.63 -1.22
N SER A 387 -7.04 -21.08 -2.16
CA SER A 387 -6.98 -19.66 -2.50
C SER A 387 -7.63 -18.81 -1.40
N VAL A 388 -7.45 -17.49 -1.45
CA VAL A 388 -8.07 -16.57 -0.48
C VAL A 388 -9.60 -16.68 -0.52
N GLU A 389 -10.19 -16.87 -1.71
CA GLU A 389 -11.65 -17.07 -1.88
C GLU A 389 -12.12 -18.31 -1.11
N GLN A 390 -11.44 -19.44 -1.26
CA GLN A 390 -11.80 -20.69 -0.61
C GLN A 390 -11.62 -20.65 0.92
N LEU A 391 -10.80 -19.71 1.42
CA LEU A 391 -10.56 -19.48 2.84
C LEU A 391 -11.47 -18.39 3.43
N SER A 392 -12.25 -17.69 2.60
CA SER A 392 -13.23 -16.70 3.02
C SER A 392 -14.43 -17.33 3.76
N ALA A 393 -15.27 -16.49 4.35
CA ALA A 393 -16.54 -16.93 4.91
C ALA A 393 -17.48 -17.45 3.81
N ALA A 394 -18.41 -18.33 4.17
CA ALA A 394 -19.49 -18.75 3.29
C ALA A 394 -20.36 -17.53 2.85
N PRO A 395 -20.94 -17.54 1.64
CA PRO A 395 -20.93 -18.63 0.64
C PRO A 395 -19.69 -18.65 -0.28
N LEU A 396 -18.76 -17.71 -0.15
CA LEU A 396 -17.58 -17.65 -1.01
C LEU A 396 -16.58 -18.78 -0.71
N GLY A 397 -16.36 -19.08 0.58
CA GLY A 397 -15.36 -20.07 0.99
C GLY A 397 -15.90 -21.48 1.27
N ASP A 398 -14.95 -22.41 1.40
CA ASP A 398 -15.17 -23.85 1.50
C ASP A 398 -15.44 -24.33 2.95
N GLY A 399 -15.75 -23.42 3.88
CA GLY A 399 -16.02 -23.76 5.29
C GLY A 399 -14.81 -23.67 6.24
N TYR A 400 -13.63 -23.27 5.76
CA TYR A 400 -12.42 -23.18 6.61
C TYR A 400 -12.42 -21.95 7.52
N TYR A 401 -13.06 -20.87 7.09
CA TYR A 401 -13.24 -19.67 7.90
C TYR A 401 -14.04 -20.00 9.17
N GLU A 402 -15.11 -20.76 9.03
CA GLU A 402 -15.98 -21.19 10.11
C GLU A 402 -15.25 -22.11 11.09
N LYS A 403 -14.35 -22.95 10.58
CA LYS A 403 -13.44 -23.76 11.43
C LYS A 403 -12.48 -22.89 12.22
N MET A 404 -11.91 -21.84 11.61
CA MET A 404 -11.07 -20.88 12.33
C MET A 404 -11.87 -20.14 13.40
N VAL A 405 -13.10 -19.70 13.09
CA VAL A 405 -14.02 -19.11 14.05
C VAL A 405 -14.26 -20.06 15.24
N GLN A 406 -14.56 -21.33 14.97
CA GLN A 406 -14.82 -22.32 16.01
C GLN A 406 -13.59 -22.58 16.88
N MET A 407 -12.40 -22.71 16.28
CA MET A 407 -11.16 -22.91 17.02
C MET A 407 -10.86 -21.74 17.97
N ILE A 408 -11.10 -20.49 17.55
CA ILE A 408 -10.93 -19.33 18.42
C ILE A 408 -11.92 -19.35 19.58
N LYS A 409 -13.18 -19.73 19.32
CA LYS A 409 -14.21 -19.90 20.36
C LYS A 409 -13.81 -20.98 21.36
N ASP A 410 -13.24 -22.09 20.89
CA ASP A 410 -12.79 -23.19 21.73
C ASP A 410 -11.60 -22.81 22.61
N CYS A 411 -10.65 -22.03 22.10
CA CYS A 411 -9.59 -21.42 22.91
C CYS A 411 -10.18 -20.52 24.01
N HIS A 412 -11.10 -19.62 23.65
CA HIS A 412 -11.77 -18.77 24.64
C HIS A 412 -12.49 -19.60 25.71
N ALA A 413 -13.31 -20.57 25.31
CA ALA A 413 -14.05 -21.44 26.21
C ALA A 413 -13.13 -22.26 27.13
N THR A 414 -12.04 -22.80 26.61
CA THR A 414 -11.04 -23.55 27.39
C THR A 414 -10.39 -22.67 28.44
N SER A 415 -10.02 -21.44 28.09
CA SER A 415 -9.45 -20.48 29.04
C SER A 415 -10.44 -20.13 30.16
N VAL A 416 -11.69 -19.83 29.80
CA VAL A 416 -12.74 -19.51 30.78
C VAL A 416 -13.04 -20.69 31.70
N ALA A 417 -13.07 -21.92 31.18
CA ALA A 417 -13.27 -23.14 31.97
C ALA A 417 -12.14 -23.37 33.01
N MET A 418 -10.94 -22.84 32.76
CA MET A 418 -9.82 -22.83 33.70
C MET A 418 -9.84 -21.63 34.67
N GLY A 419 -10.86 -20.78 34.62
CA GLY A 419 -10.93 -19.53 35.40
C GLY A 419 -9.94 -18.47 34.93
N LYS A 420 -9.51 -18.52 33.67
CA LYS A 420 -8.51 -17.61 33.06
C LYS A 420 -9.15 -16.66 32.06
N THR A 421 -8.58 -15.45 31.95
CA THR A 421 -8.95 -14.48 30.93
C THR A 421 -8.28 -14.79 29.59
N TYR A 422 -8.95 -14.51 28.47
CA TYR A 422 -8.44 -14.75 27.12
C TYR A 422 -8.68 -13.56 26.20
N SER A 423 -7.73 -13.28 25.31
CA SER A 423 -7.90 -12.30 24.24
C SER A 423 -7.13 -12.73 22.98
N VAL A 424 -7.59 -12.34 21.79
CA VAL A 424 -6.87 -12.56 20.53
C VAL A 424 -6.03 -11.34 20.22
N TRP A 425 -4.71 -11.51 20.21
CA TRP A 425 -3.78 -10.40 20.00
C TRP A 425 -3.47 -10.17 18.54
N ALA A 426 -3.29 -11.24 17.78
CA ALA A 426 -2.93 -11.15 16.39
C ALA A 426 -3.40 -12.35 15.57
N TYR A 427 -3.57 -12.08 14.29
CA TYR A 427 -3.66 -13.07 13.24
C TYR A 427 -2.35 -13.11 12.48
N THR A 428 -2.01 -14.29 11.96
CA THR A 428 -0.92 -14.49 11.02
C THR A 428 -1.46 -15.09 9.73
N TRP A 429 -0.89 -14.66 8.60
CA TRP A 429 -1.38 -15.01 7.26
C TRP A 429 -0.26 -15.57 6.40
N ASP A 430 -0.36 -16.85 6.06
CA ASP A 430 0.56 -17.57 5.16
C ASP A 430 -0.20 -18.08 3.93
N GLN A 431 -0.49 -17.17 3.01
CA GLN A 431 -1.21 -17.50 1.78
C GLN A 431 -0.91 -16.53 0.64
N GLY A 432 -1.06 -17.01 -0.59
CA GLY A 432 -1.00 -16.22 -1.82
C GLY A 432 -0.59 -17.08 -3.02
N GLU A 433 0.06 -18.21 -2.78
CA GLU A 433 0.60 -19.10 -3.80
C GLU A 433 -0.51 -19.72 -4.63
N SER A 434 -1.60 -20.17 -3.99
CA SER A 434 -2.76 -20.67 -4.72
C SER A 434 -3.44 -19.60 -5.58
N ASN A 435 -3.29 -18.31 -5.28
CA ASN A 435 -3.80 -17.23 -6.13
C ASN A 435 -2.94 -16.96 -7.38
N TYR A 436 -1.83 -17.69 -7.56
CA TYR A 436 -1.10 -17.76 -8.83
C TYR A 436 -1.46 -19.00 -9.67
N VAL A 437 -2.19 -19.96 -9.10
CA VAL A 437 -2.62 -21.17 -9.81
C VAL A 437 -3.66 -20.82 -10.88
N VAL A 438 -3.68 -21.59 -11.97
CA VAL A 438 -4.71 -21.48 -13.01
C VAL A 438 -6.10 -21.74 -12.42
N GLY A 439 -7.07 -20.87 -12.74
CA GLY A 439 -8.45 -20.97 -12.24
C GLY A 439 -8.72 -20.19 -10.95
N SER A 440 -7.68 -19.71 -10.27
CA SER A 440 -7.83 -18.77 -9.15
C SER A 440 -7.80 -17.32 -9.60
N ASN A 441 -8.36 -16.46 -8.76
CA ASN A 441 -8.30 -15.03 -8.93
C ASN A 441 -6.86 -14.51 -8.82
N LYS A 442 -6.42 -13.76 -9.82
CA LYS A 442 -5.08 -13.15 -9.91
C LYS A 442 -5.08 -11.64 -9.70
N SER A 443 -6.26 -11.05 -9.51
CA SER A 443 -6.42 -9.63 -9.22
C SER A 443 -5.89 -9.32 -7.83
N GLY A 444 -4.83 -8.52 -7.76
CA GLY A 444 -4.29 -8.06 -6.48
C GLY A 444 -5.32 -7.30 -5.64
N TYR A 445 -6.27 -6.59 -6.28
CA TYR A 445 -7.33 -5.86 -5.60
C TYR A 445 -8.33 -6.81 -4.92
N GLN A 446 -8.89 -7.75 -5.67
CA GLN A 446 -9.85 -8.70 -5.12
C GLN A 446 -9.19 -9.62 -4.08
N TYR A 447 -7.90 -9.92 -4.26
CA TYR A 447 -7.11 -10.63 -3.27
C TYR A 447 -7.08 -9.90 -1.91
N VAL A 448 -6.70 -8.61 -1.89
CA VAL A 448 -6.61 -7.85 -0.62
C VAL A 448 -7.97 -7.61 0.00
N GLU A 449 -9.01 -7.45 -0.81
CA GLU A 449 -10.38 -7.36 -0.34
C GLU A 449 -10.80 -8.64 0.40
N ASN A 450 -10.61 -9.80 -0.20
CA ASN A 450 -10.95 -11.08 0.43
C ASN A 450 -10.14 -11.30 1.71
N MET A 451 -8.84 -10.98 1.69
CA MET A 451 -7.99 -11.03 2.87
C MET A 451 -8.49 -10.11 3.98
N MET A 452 -8.89 -8.87 3.67
CA MET A 452 -9.46 -7.92 4.64
C MET A 452 -10.78 -8.43 5.20
N ASN A 453 -11.68 -8.94 4.35
CA ASN A 453 -12.98 -9.45 4.76
C ASN A 453 -12.85 -10.61 5.77
N ILE A 454 -11.85 -11.48 5.60
CA ILE A 454 -11.54 -12.54 6.57
C ILE A 454 -11.21 -11.93 7.93
N PHE A 455 -10.22 -11.04 8.02
CA PHE A 455 -9.74 -10.56 9.33
C PHE A 455 -10.65 -9.52 9.99
N ASP A 456 -11.33 -8.68 9.20
CA ASP A 456 -12.37 -7.76 9.68
C ASP A 456 -13.59 -8.55 10.17
N GLY A 457 -13.95 -9.63 9.47
CA GLY A 457 -14.96 -10.61 9.88
C GLY A 457 -14.61 -11.29 11.21
N LEU A 458 -13.39 -11.84 11.34
CA LEU A 458 -12.94 -12.51 12.57
C LEU A 458 -12.91 -11.55 13.76
N THR A 459 -12.47 -10.31 13.54
CA THR A 459 -12.45 -9.27 14.56
C THR A 459 -13.87 -8.98 15.04
N ARG A 460 -14.79 -8.71 14.12
CA ARG A 460 -16.18 -8.38 14.44
C ARG A 460 -16.91 -9.56 15.09
N GLU A 461 -16.87 -10.73 14.46
CA GLU A 461 -17.71 -11.86 14.82
C GLU A 461 -17.17 -12.68 15.98
N VAL A 462 -15.87 -12.64 16.24
CA VAL A 462 -15.25 -13.48 17.28
C VAL A 462 -14.60 -12.64 18.35
N ALA A 463 -13.66 -11.77 17.98
CA ALA A 463 -12.91 -10.98 18.95
C ALA A 463 -13.84 -10.04 19.75
N VAL A 464 -14.70 -9.28 19.06
CA VAL A 464 -15.65 -8.37 19.71
C VAL A 464 -16.85 -9.13 20.25
N LYS A 465 -17.62 -9.81 19.38
CA LYS A 465 -18.91 -10.38 19.79
C LYS A 465 -18.83 -11.56 20.76
N VAL A 466 -17.81 -12.42 20.65
CA VAL A 466 -17.74 -13.65 21.45
C VAL A 466 -16.80 -13.50 22.64
N ILE A 467 -15.63 -12.92 22.42
CA ILE A 467 -14.62 -12.74 23.48
C ILE A 467 -14.89 -11.45 24.28
N GLY A 468 -15.60 -10.47 23.71
CA GLY A 468 -15.84 -9.18 24.36
C GLY A 468 -14.61 -8.29 24.42
N GLN A 469 -13.60 -8.53 23.56
CA GLN A 469 -12.39 -7.73 23.60
C GLN A 469 -12.62 -6.38 22.89
N THR A 470 -12.09 -5.32 23.49
CA THR A 470 -12.30 -3.93 23.02
C THR A 470 -11.21 -3.44 22.06
N PHE A 471 -10.37 -4.35 21.58
CA PHE A 471 -9.19 -4.00 20.79
C PHE A 471 -9.09 -4.86 19.54
N ARG A 472 -8.55 -4.26 18.48
CA ARG A 472 -8.41 -4.88 17.17
C ARG A 472 -7.13 -5.72 17.13
N PRO A 473 -7.19 -7.01 16.77
CA PRO A 473 -6.01 -7.79 16.49
C PRO A 473 -5.27 -7.24 15.26
N TYR A 474 -3.95 -7.25 15.30
CA TYR A 474 -3.13 -6.99 14.11
C TYR A 474 -3.07 -8.23 13.21
N THR A 475 -2.90 -8.02 11.91
CA THR A 475 -2.61 -9.08 10.93
C THR A 475 -1.16 -8.99 10.47
N PHE A 476 -0.38 -10.04 10.73
CA PHE A 476 1.01 -10.15 10.30
C PHE A 476 1.12 -11.17 9.17
N THR A 477 1.43 -10.69 7.97
CA THR A 477 1.63 -11.52 6.79
C THR A 477 3.11 -11.56 6.42
N TYR A 478 3.53 -12.62 5.76
CA TYR A 478 4.71 -12.62 4.91
C TYR A 478 4.37 -12.03 3.52
N GLN A 479 5.38 -11.77 2.68
CA GLN A 479 5.15 -11.46 1.27
C GLN A 479 5.40 -12.72 0.42
N VAL A 480 4.36 -13.17 -0.28
CA VAL A 480 4.41 -14.37 -1.14
C VAL A 480 5.46 -14.22 -2.25
N ALA A 481 6.21 -15.29 -2.55
CA ALA A 481 7.24 -15.30 -3.59
C ALA A 481 7.15 -16.56 -4.47
N ALA A 482 5.95 -16.83 -5.01
CA ALA A 482 5.65 -18.05 -5.76
C ALA A 482 5.20 -17.82 -7.22
N HIS A 483 5.14 -16.59 -7.71
CA HIS A 483 4.66 -16.31 -9.08
C HIS A 483 5.48 -17.06 -10.15
N ARG A 484 6.81 -17.12 -10.02
CA ARG A 484 7.66 -17.91 -10.93
C ARG A 484 7.47 -19.42 -10.80
N LYS A 485 7.14 -19.94 -9.60
CA LYS A 485 6.78 -21.35 -9.42
C LYS A 485 5.60 -21.74 -10.31
N TYR A 486 4.68 -20.80 -10.56
CA TYR A 486 3.52 -20.98 -11.43
C TYR A 486 3.68 -20.31 -12.81
N GLU A 487 4.91 -20.08 -13.26
CA GLU A 487 5.23 -19.58 -14.61
C GLU A 487 4.63 -18.20 -14.92
N LEU A 488 4.41 -17.39 -13.89
CA LEU A 488 3.95 -16.02 -14.06
C LEU A 488 5.12 -15.06 -13.93
N ASP A 489 5.19 -14.09 -14.84
CA ASP A 489 6.15 -12.98 -14.75
C ASP A 489 5.67 -11.90 -13.79
N ASN A 490 4.36 -11.74 -13.59
CA ASN A 490 3.77 -10.73 -12.72
C ASN A 490 3.64 -11.22 -11.27
N MET A 491 4.17 -10.45 -10.33
CA MET A 491 4.11 -10.68 -8.89
C MET A 491 2.91 -9.95 -8.23
N SER A 492 1.72 -10.01 -8.85
CA SER A 492 0.54 -9.20 -8.46
C SER A 492 0.11 -9.37 -7.01
N ILE A 493 0.04 -10.60 -6.50
CA ILE A 493 -0.34 -10.90 -5.11
C ILE A 493 0.72 -10.39 -4.11
N ALA A 494 2.00 -10.58 -4.39
CA ALA A 494 3.10 -10.06 -3.57
C ALA A 494 3.07 -8.52 -3.45
N LEU A 495 2.82 -7.83 -4.56
CA LEU A 495 2.66 -6.37 -4.58
C LEU A 495 1.41 -5.94 -3.81
N ALA A 496 0.33 -6.70 -3.91
CA ALA A 496 -0.92 -6.39 -3.23
C ALA A 496 -0.80 -6.52 -1.70
N GLN A 497 -0.14 -7.58 -1.20
CA GLN A 497 0.17 -7.72 0.23
C GLN A 497 1.01 -6.56 0.76
N TRP A 498 2.02 -6.14 -0.01
CA TRP A 498 2.86 -4.99 0.34
C TRP A 498 2.08 -3.68 0.37
N ARG A 499 1.31 -3.38 -0.69
CA ARG A 499 0.45 -2.19 -0.76
C ARG A 499 -0.57 -2.15 0.38
N LEU A 500 -1.20 -3.29 0.69
CA LEU A 500 -2.13 -3.40 1.81
C LEU A 500 -1.47 -3.01 3.14
N SER A 501 -0.26 -3.50 3.41
CA SER A 501 0.48 -3.16 4.62
C SER A 501 0.82 -1.67 4.74
N ARG A 502 0.90 -0.93 3.62
CA ARG A 502 1.12 0.52 3.62
C ARG A 502 -0.17 1.30 3.86
N GLN A 503 -1.29 0.81 3.34
CA GLN A 503 -2.60 1.46 3.43
C GLN A 503 -3.32 1.19 4.76
N ARG A 504 -3.17 -0.01 5.31
CA ARG A 504 -3.82 -0.43 6.55
C ARG A 504 -2.89 -0.20 7.77
N PRO A 505 -3.38 0.40 8.86
CA PRO A 505 -2.58 0.58 10.07
C PRO A 505 -2.38 -0.71 10.87
N ASP A 506 -3.21 -1.72 10.64
CA ASP A 506 -3.24 -2.99 11.38
C ASP A 506 -2.72 -4.19 10.58
N VAL A 507 -2.21 -3.98 9.36
CA VAL A 507 -1.60 -5.03 8.53
C VAL A 507 -0.09 -4.78 8.39
N VAL A 508 0.70 -5.81 8.65
CA VAL A 508 2.17 -5.77 8.61
C VAL A 508 2.69 -6.85 7.66
N VAL A 509 3.52 -6.47 6.70
CA VAL A 509 4.39 -7.40 5.98
C VAL A 509 5.69 -7.56 6.77
N VAL A 510 5.99 -8.79 7.18
CA VAL A 510 7.09 -9.09 8.08
C VAL A 510 8.38 -9.39 7.31
N VAL A 511 8.29 -10.29 6.32
CA VAL A 511 9.44 -10.78 5.56
C VAL A 511 8.97 -11.31 4.19
N PRO A 512 9.72 -11.11 3.10
CA PRO A 512 9.48 -11.80 1.84
C PRO A 512 9.88 -13.28 1.90
N ALA A 513 9.04 -14.14 1.33
CA ALA A 513 9.23 -15.59 1.35
C ALA A 513 10.47 -16.06 0.57
N TYR A 514 10.97 -15.25 -0.37
CA TYR A 514 12.07 -15.67 -1.25
C TYR A 514 13.37 -15.95 -0.49
N ILE A 515 13.54 -15.48 0.75
CA ILE A 515 14.73 -15.79 1.56
C ILE A 515 14.59 -17.07 2.39
N LEU A 516 13.40 -17.68 2.44
CA LEU A 516 13.13 -18.82 3.31
C LEU A 516 13.39 -20.13 2.55
N PRO A 517 14.29 -21.01 3.06
CA PRO A 517 14.61 -22.28 2.41
C PRO A 517 13.40 -23.17 2.15
N THR A 518 13.28 -23.66 0.92
CA THR A 518 12.22 -24.58 0.49
C THR A 518 12.73 -26.02 0.38
N GLY A 519 11.81 -26.98 0.50
CA GLY A 519 12.09 -28.40 0.29
C GLY A 519 12.30 -28.74 -1.19
N SER A 520 12.36 -30.03 -1.50
CA SER A 520 12.63 -30.53 -2.87
C SER A 520 11.55 -30.17 -3.89
N ASP A 521 10.33 -29.85 -3.44
CA ASP A 521 9.26 -29.35 -4.32
C ASP A 521 9.43 -27.87 -4.70
N THR A 522 10.46 -27.20 -4.16
CA THR A 522 10.83 -25.81 -4.38
C THR A 522 9.67 -24.84 -4.15
N LEU A 523 8.77 -25.14 -3.20
CA LEU A 523 7.62 -24.32 -2.85
C LEU A 523 7.38 -24.31 -1.34
N HIS A 524 7.29 -25.49 -0.72
CA HIS A 524 7.02 -25.60 0.70
C HIS A 524 8.28 -25.34 1.51
N LEU A 525 8.12 -24.68 2.65
CA LEU A 525 9.23 -24.37 3.56
C LEU A 525 9.80 -25.66 4.15
N THR A 526 11.12 -25.68 4.35
CA THR A 526 11.73 -26.67 5.26
C THR A 526 11.21 -26.46 6.69
N ASN A 527 11.38 -27.45 7.55
CA ASN A 527 11.01 -27.35 8.97
C ASN A 527 11.67 -26.13 9.66
N GLU A 528 12.97 -25.94 9.46
CA GLU A 528 13.71 -24.82 10.04
C GLU A 528 13.32 -23.47 9.44
N ALA A 529 12.97 -23.42 8.14
CA ALA A 529 12.46 -22.20 7.51
C ALA A 529 11.05 -21.82 8.01
N SER A 530 10.20 -22.81 8.29
CA SER A 530 8.88 -22.61 8.91
C SER A 530 9.02 -22.00 10.31
N TRP A 531 9.92 -22.57 11.14
CA TRP A 531 10.28 -22.01 12.45
C TRP A 531 10.85 -20.58 12.34
N LEU A 532 11.76 -20.35 11.38
CA LEU A 532 12.40 -19.05 11.14
C LEU A 532 11.39 -17.97 10.74
N LEU A 533 10.37 -18.31 9.95
CA LEU A 533 9.26 -17.40 9.65
C LEU A 533 8.55 -16.95 10.93
N GLY A 534 8.37 -17.86 11.89
CA GLY A 534 7.89 -17.55 13.23
C GLY A 534 8.76 -16.52 13.95
N GLU A 535 10.08 -16.66 13.88
CA GLU A 535 11.03 -15.73 14.52
C GLU A 535 11.07 -14.33 13.89
N TYR A 536 10.92 -14.23 12.57
CA TYR A 536 10.74 -12.95 11.89
C TYR A 536 9.45 -12.26 12.36
N ARG A 537 8.36 -13.03 12.48
CA ARG A 537 7.07 -12.53 13.00
C ARG A 537 7.18 -12.10 14.45
N SER A 538 7.90 -12.87 15.28
CA SER A 538 8.05 -12.58 16.70
C SER A 538 8.69 -11.21 16.90
N ARG A 539 9.69 -10.84 16.09
CA ARG A 539 10.28 -9.50 16.10
C ARG A 539 9.27 -8.43 15.72
N ALA A 540 8.63 -8.55 14.56
CA ALA A 540 7.71 -7.53 14.07
C ALA A 540 6.53 -7.30 15.03
N MET A 541 6.00 -8.39 15.59
CA MET A 541 4.94 -8.36 16.60
C MET A 541 5.40 -7.72 17.90
N TYR A 542 6.59 -8.06 18.38
CA TYR A 542 7.14 -7.53 19.63
C TYR A 542 7.34 -6.01 19.56
N GLU A 543 7.95 -5.52 18.48
CA GLU A 543 8.15 -4.08 18.28
C GLU A 543 6.83 -3.32 18.12
N THR A 544 5.86 -3.90 17.39
CA THR A 544 4.57 -3.26 17.11
C THR A 544 3.65 -3.23 18.34
N MET A 545 3.40 -4.38 18.96
CA MET A 545 2.31 -4.53 19.93
C MET A 545 2.77 -4.45 21.39
N ILE A 546 4.01 -4.87 21.67
CA ILE A 546 4.52 -4.98 23.04
C ILE A 546 5.33 -3.73 23.38
N ARG A 547 6.38 -3.43 22.61
CA ARG A 547 7.15 -2.18 22.77
C ARG A 547 6.42 -0.94 22.30
N ARG A 548 5.42 -1.11 21.42
CA ARG A 548 4.63 -0.01 20.85
C ARG A 548 5.52 1.07 20.21
N SER A 549 6.58 0.63 19.52
CA SER A 549 7.52 1.52 18.82
C SER A 549 6.96 2.05 17.49
N GLY A 550 5.67 1.83 17.24
CA GLY A 550 4.99 2.08 15.97
C GLY A 550 4.83 0.80 15.15
N LYS A 551 4.00 0.86 14.11
CA LYS A 551 3.78 -0.25 13.17
C LYS A 551 5.12 -0.66 12.55
N TRP A 552 5.48 -1.94 12.69
CA TRP A 552 6.65 -2.50 12.01
C TRP A 552 6.57 -2.27 10.50
N ARG A 553 7.67 -1.83 9.91
CA ARG A 553 7.83 -1.66 8.47
C ARG A 553 9.02 -2.52 8.02
N PRO A 554 8.86 -3.31 6.93
CA PRO A 554 9.98 -4.09 6.40
C PRO A 554 11.01 -3.18 5.73
N LEU A 555 12.11 -3.76 5.22
CA LEU A 555 12.98 -3.05 4.29
C LEU A 555 12.21 -2.84 2.98
N GLU A 556 11.86 -1.58 2.68
CA GLU A 556 10.97 -1.25 1.56
C GLU A 556 11.35 0.08 0.91
N PRO A 557 11.10 0.27 -0.40
CA PRO A 557 11.38 1.53 -1.03
C PRO A 557 10.37 2.62 -0.61
N VAL A 558 10.88 3.82 -0.42
CA VAL A 558 10.14 5.01 0.03
C VAL A 558 9.96 6.00 -1.12
N SER A 559 11.01 6.22 -1.91
CA SER A 559 10.99 7.11 -3.07
C SER A 559 11.95 6.63 -4.15
N VAL A 560 11.66 6.99 -5.39
CA VAL A 560 12.50 6.71 -6.56
C VAL A 560 12.74 8.02 -7.29
N GLU A 561 14.00 8.38 -7.45
CA GLU A 561 14.44 9.49 -8.29
C GLU A 561 14.97 8.91 -9.61
N TRP A 562 14.31 9.26 -10.72
CA TRP A 562 14.62 8.70 -12.03
C TRP A 562 15.32 9.75 -12.91
N LYS A 563 16.62 9.56 -13.14
CA LYS A 563 17.43 10.41 -14.02
C LYS A 563 17.79 9.68 -15.32
N PRO A 564 18.24 10.39 -16.37
CA PRO A 564 18.61 9.75 -17.62
C PRO A 564 19.78 8.76 -17.47
N GLU A 565 20.73 9.03 -16.58
CA GLU A 565 21.94 8.22 -16.39
C GLU A 565 21.83 7.21 -15.24
N HIS A 566 20.91 7.42 -14.29
CA HIS A 566 20.76 6.55 -13.12
C HIS A 566 19.38 6.64 -12.47
N ILE A 567 19.07 5.64 -11.65
CA ILE A 567 17.89 5.60 -10.78
C ILE A 567 18.38 5.49 -9.34
N ASP A 568 18.00 6.45 -8.49
CA ASP A 568 18.25 6.40 -7.06
C ASP A 568 16.98 5.99 -6.32
N ILE A 569 17.06 4.89 -5.58
CA ILE A 569 15.94 4.35 -4.79
C ILE A 569 16.30 4.50 -3.32
N LYS A 570 15.50 5.29 -2.60
CA LYS A 570 15.61 5.46 -1.15
C LYS A 570 14.74 4.45 -0.44
N PHE A 571 15.24 3.85 0.64
CA PHE A 571 14.59 2.80 1.40
C PHE A 571 14.28 3.22 2.83
N HIS A 572 13.21 2.65 3.39
CA HIS A 572 13.04 2.55 4.83
C HIS A 572 13.93 1.40 5.31
N VAL A 573 14.96 1.72 6.10
CA VAL A 573 15.88 0.73 6.67
C VAL A 573 15.49 0.48 8.13
N PRO A 574 14.95 -0.71 8.47
CA PRO A 574 14.48 -0.96 9.83
C PRO A 574 15.59 -0.84 10.88
N ARG A 575 16.82 -1.26 10.54
CA ARG A 575 17.98 -1.04 11.40
C ARG A 575 19.30 -1.10 10.62
N GLY A 576 20.21 -0.20 10.97
CA GLY A 576 21.58 -0.20 10.43
C GLY A 576 21.62 0.40 9.03
N GLU A 577 22.26 -0.29 8.09
CA GLU A 577 22.51 0.20 6.73
C GLU A 577 22.23 -0.87 5.67
N LEU A 578 22.07 -0.43 4.42
CA LEU A 578 21.87 -1.30 3.27
C LEU A 578 23.13 -2.07 2.89
N VAL A 579 22.94 -3.34 2.55
CA VAL A 579 23.99 -4.23 2.01
C VAL A 579 23.44 -5.01 0.82
N LEU A 580 24.27 -5.13 -0.22
CA LEU A 580 24.05 -5.97 -1.40
C LEU A 580 24.98 -7.19 -1.30
N ASP A 581 24.44 -8.37 -0.97
CA ASP A 581 25.22 -9.61 -0.85
C ASP A 581 24.37 -10.89 -0.99
N ASP A 582 25.01 -12.05 -0.87
CA ASP A 582 24.39 -13.36 -0.98
C ASP A 582 24.08 -14.03 0.38
N ALA A 583 24.09 -13.26 1.48
CA ALA A 583 23.95 -13.81 2.82
C ALA A 583 22.58 -14.48 3.08
N LEU A 584 21.52 -14.01 2.41
CA LEU A 584 20.15 -14.51 2.58
C LEU A 584 19.64 -15.35 1.40
N ALA A 585 20.26 -15.20 0.22
CA ALA A 585 19.81 -15.82 -1.01
C ALA A 585 20.96 -15.90 -2.01
N ALA A 586 20.98 -16.95 -2.85
CA ALA A 586 21.96 -17.09 -3.92
C ALA A 586 21.94 -15.85 -4.82
N MET A 587 23.11 -15.42 -5.29
CA MET A 587 23.21 -14.17 -6.05
C MET A 587 22.27 -14.17 -7.27
N ALA A 588 21.42 -13.15 -7.34
CA ALA A 588 20.54 -12.88 -8.46
C ALA A 588 21.22 -11.87 -9.39
N PRO A 589 20.97 -11.93 -10.70
CA PRO A 589 21.47 -10.91 -11.62
C PRO A 589 21.09 -9.50 -11.14
N ASN A 590 22.05 -8.58 -11.18
CA ASN A 590 21.88 -7.20 -10.69
C ASN A 590 21.29 -7.14 -9.27
N PHE A 591 21.63 -8.10 -8.39
CA PHE A 591 21.10 -8.23 -7.03
C PHE A 591 19.57 -8.34 -6.95
N GLY A 592 18.91 -8.73 -8.04
CA GLY A 592 17.46 -8.83 -8.15
C GLY A 592 16.78 -7.60 -8.76
N PHE A 593 17.52 -6.56 -9.15
CA PHE A 593 16.97 -5.40 -9.85
C PHE A 593 16.89 -5.64 -11.36
N ASP A 594 15.73 -5.31 -11.93
CA ASP A 594 15.49 -5.36 -13.37
C ASP A 594 14.82 -4.08 -13.85
N ILE A 595 15.10 -3.72 -15.10
CA ILE A 595 14.37 -2.67 -15.82
C ILE A 595 13.64 -3.30 -17.00
N ARG A 596 12.36 -2.97 -17.13
CA ARG A 596 11.51 -3.38 -18.25
C ARG A 596 11.02 -2.15 -19.00
N GLU A 597 10.97 -2.20 -20.33
CA GLU A 597 10.33 -1.16 -21.15
C GLU A 597 9.18 -1.82 -21.92
N SER A 598 7.96 -1.28 -21.81
CA SER A 598 6.75 -1.94 -22.32
C SER A 598 6.58 -3.38 -21.77
N ASN A 599 6.90 -3.59 -20.49
CA ASN A 599 6.95 -4.91 -19.82
C ASN A 599 8.00 -5.89 -20.36
N VAL A 600 8.86 -5.50 -21.30
CA VAL A 600 9.94 -6.35 -21.81
C VAL A 600 11.23 -6.09 -21.06
N LEU A 601 11.83 -7.13 -20.49
CA LEU A 601 13.11 -7.06 -19.78
C LEU A 601 14.23 -6.54 -20.69
N LYS A 602 14.96 -5.53 -20.21
CA LYS A 602 16.17 -5.00 -20.85
C LYS A 602 17.40 -5.46 -20.08
N THR A 603 18.04 -6.51 -20.55
CA THR A 603 19.14 -7.18 -19.83
C THR A 603 20.45 -6.39 -19.83
N ASP A 604 20.61 -5.45 -20.76
CA ASP A 604 21.80 -4.64 -21.00
C ASP A 604 21.69 -3.19 -20.49
N ILE A 605 20.53 -2.80 -19.95
CA ILE A 605 20.28 -1.41 -19.56
C ILE A 605 20.88 -1.05 -18.20
N ILE A 606 21.01 -2.02 -17.29
CA ILE A 606 21.64 -1.81 -15.99
C ILE A 606 23.14 -2.03 -16.15
N SER A 607 23.93 -0.97 -15.93
CA SER A 607 25.39 -1.02 -15.92
C SER A 607 25.90 -1.54 -14.58
N THR A 608 25.47 -0.94 -13.47
CA THR A 608 25.85 -1.34 -12.12
C THR A 608 24.73 -1.06 -11.12
N VAL A 609 24.75 -1.77 -10.00
CA VAL A 609 23.91 -1.52 -8.83
C VAL A 609 24.83 -1.34 -7.63
N SER A 610 24.65 -0.27 -6.86
CA SER A 610 25.52 0.07 -5.73
C SER A 610 24.75 0.76 -4.60
N VAL A 611 25.11 0.48 -3.35
CA VAL A 611 24.68 1.27 -2.20
C VAL A 611 25.52 2.55 -2.17
N ILE A 612 24.87 3.71 -2.24
CA ILE A 612 25.55 5.03 -2.25
C ILE A 612 25.35 5.82 -0.96
N ASN A 613 24.48 5.34 -0.07
CA ASN A 613 24.26 5.87 1.27
C ASN A 613 23.66 4.77 2.15
N THR A 614 23.56 4.98 3.46
CA THR A 614 23.02 4.00 4.43
C THR A 614 21.62 3.51 4.08
N ASP A 615 20.86 4.26 3.27
CA ASP A 615 19.46 4.00 2.91
C ASP A 615 19.16 4.10 1.41
N THR A 616 20.18 4.23 0.54
CA THR A 616 19.96 4.52 -0.88
C THR A 616 20.75 3.60 -1.80
N VAL A 617 20.05 2.95 -2.75
CA VAL A 617 20.64 2.19 -3.85
C VAL A 617 20.61 3.04 -5.12
N ARG A 618 21.74 3.10 -5.82
CA ARG A 618 21.85 3.64 -7.18
C ARG A 618 21.95 2.52 -8.20
N ILE A 619 21.15 2.62 -9.26
CA ILE A 619 21.22 1.80 -10.46
C ILE A 619 21.75 2.69 -11.59
N LEU A 620 22.98 2.45 -12.04
CA LEU A 620 23.54 3.15 -13.21
C LEU A 620 22.97 2.55 -14.50
N LEU A 621 22.60 3.42 -15.43
CA LEU A 621 22.01 3.03 -16.72
C LEU A 621 23.04 3.16 -17.84
N THR A 622 23.00 2.25 -18.81
CA THR A 622 23.81 2.36 -20.04
C THR A 622 23.25 3.37 -21.03
N ARG A 623 21.96 3.69 -20.89
CA ARG A 623 21.25 4.73 -21.64
C ARG A 623 20.00 5.19 -20.88
N PRO A 624 19.43 6.36 -21.22
CA PRO A 624 18.10 6.74 -20.73
C PRO A 624 17.03 5.70 -21.08
N THR A 625 16.11 5.49 -20.14
CA THR A 625 14.95 4.60 -20.34
C THR A 625 13.81 5.31 -21.07
N SER A 626 12.86 4.54 -21.60
CA SER A 626 11.57 5.06 -22.08
C SER A 626 10.68 5.59 -20.93
N ASN A 627 9.66 6.38 -21.26
CA ASN A 627 8.70 6.90 -20.26
C ASN A 627 7.79 5.82 -19.66
N ASN A 628 7.64 4.68 -20.35
CA ASN A 628 6.89 3.52 -19.87
C ASN A 628 7.81 2.43 -19.26
N ALA A 629 9.01 2.83 -18.84
CA ALA A 629 9.93 1.94 -18.16
C ALA A 629 9.46 1.64 -16.74
N THR A 630 9.77 0.45 -16.26
CA THR A 630 9.50 0.02 -14.89
C THR A 630 10.77 -0.52 -14.28
N VAL A 631 11.04 -0.21 -13.01
CA VAL A 631 12.06 -0.86 -12.21
C VAL A 631 11.37 -1.85 -11.27
N SER A 632 11.86 -3.07 -11.24
CA SER A 632 11.33 -4.12 -10.36
C SER A 632 12.43 -4.77 -9.56
N TYR A 633 12.10 -5.22 -8.36
CA TYR A 633 13.02 -5.94 -7.49
C TYR A 633 12.46 -7.32 -7.13
N ALA A 634 13.31 -8.34 -7.22
CA ALA A 634 13.02 -9.75 -6.91
C ALA A 634 11.87 -10.37 -7.74
N ARG A 635 11.56 -9.83 -8.92
CA ARG A 635 10.55 -10.38 -9.85
C ARG A 635 11.01 -11.65 -10.57
N GLY A 636 12.30 -11.90 -10.62
CA GLY A 636 12.90 -12.93 -11.49
C GLY A 636 12.77 -12.58 -12.97
N ARG A 637 13.32 -13.44 -13.81
CA ARG A 637 13.44 -13.28 -15.27
C ARG A 637 12.81 -14.45 -16.02
N ASP A 638 12.56 -14.23 -17.31
CA ASP A 638 12.09 -15.30 -18.17
C ASP A 638 13.17 -16.38 -18.33
N GLY A 639 12.75 -17.64 -18.24
CA GLY A 639 13.65 -18.79 -18.22
C GLY A 639 14.16 -19.18 -16.84
N ASP A 640 13.87 -18.39 -15.78
CA ASP A 640 14.15 -18.82 -14.40
C ASP A 640 13.43 -20.15 -14.09
N PRO A 641 14.03 -21.03 -13.26
CA PRO A 641 13.39 -22.27 -12.83
C PRO A 641 12.01 -22.02 -12.21
N LYS A 642 11.08 -22.95 -12.42
CA LYS A 642 9.75 -22.96 -11.78
C LYS A 642 9.87 -23.26 -10.29
N ALA A 643 10.34 -22.28 -9.52
CA ALA A 643 10.71 -22.43 -8.14
C ALA A 643 10.40 -21.18 -7.30
N SER A 644 10.31 -21.41 -5.99
CA SER A 644 10.30 -20.42 -4.93
C SER A 644 11.55 -20.61 -4.05
N GLY A 645 11.80 -19.64 -3.16
CA GLY A 645 12.87 -19.73 -2.17
C GLY A 645 14.24 -19.22 -2.65
N PRO A 646 15.27 -19.32 -1.78
CA PRO A 646 16.48 -18.48 -1.86
C PRO A 646 17.51 -18.94 -2.89
N VAL A 647 17.35 -20.12 -3.48
CA VAL A 647 18.37 -20.70 -4.37
C VAL A 647 18.01 -20.47 -5.83
N THR A 648 16.85 -20.96 -6.27
CA THR A 648 16.43 -20.96 -7.67
C THR A 648 15.16 -20.17 -7.94
N GLY A 649 14.46 -19.72 -6.91
CA GLY A 649 13.26 -18.90 -7.06
C GLY A 649 13.56 -17.44 -7.40
N ALA A 650 12.50 -16.69 -7.71
CA ALA A 650 12.56 -15.25 -7.83
C ALA A 650 12.97 -14.63 -6.49
N ARG A 651 14.06 -13.87 -6.48
CA ARG A 651 14.74 -13.41 -5.27
C ARG A 651 15.52 -12.12 -5.52
N GLY A 652 15.96 -11.49 -4.45
CA GLY A 652 16.90 -10.38 -4.49
C GLY A 652 17.92 -10.46 -3.36
N ASN A 653 18.88 -9.55 -3.40
CA ASN A 653 20.10 -9.60 -2.59
C ASN A 653 20.33 -8.31 -1.77
N LEU A 654 19.33 -7.44 -1.68
CA LEU A 654 19.31 -6.26 -0.83
C LEU A 654 18.74 -6.59 0.55
N ARG A 655 19.52 -6.32 1.58
CA ARG A 655 19.14 -6.45 3.00
C ARG A 655 19.65 -5.29 3.82
N ASP A 656 19.19 -5.17 5.06
CA ASP A 656 19.83 -4.31 6.07
C ASP A 656 20.86 -5.09 6.92
N THR A 657 21.51 -4.41 7.87
CA THR A 657 22.46 -5.01 8.83
C THR A 657 21.85 -5.40 10.17
N HIS A 658 20.51 -5.53 10.30
CA HIS A 658 19.88 -5.86 11.59
C HIS A 658 20.37 -7.19 12.16
N GLY A 659 20.66 -8.18 11.32
CA GLY A 659 21.16 -9.49 11.74
C GLY A 659 22.46 -9.45 12.55
N LEU A 660 23.23 -8.35 12.51
CA LEU A 660 24.41 -8.14 13.36
C LEU A 660 24.05 -7.94 14.85
N PHE A 661 22.81 -7.60 15.14
CA PHE A 661 22.31 -7.28 16.48
C PHE A 661 21.18 -8.19 16.94
N ASN A 662 20.67 -9.05 16.06
CA ASN A 662 19.53 -9.90 16.33
C ASN A 662 19.74 -11.23 15.61
N THR A 663 20.22 -12.20 16.37
CA THR A 663 20.37 -13.58 15.94
C THR A 663 19.37 -14.45 16.69
N VAL A 664 19.02 -15.58 16.08
CA VAL A 664 18.22 -16.63 16.71
C VAL A 664 18.86 -17.99 16.42
N GLU A 665 18.79 -18.90 17.37
CA GLU A 665 19.28 -20.27 17.21
C GLU A 665 18.07 -21.20 17.08
N SER A 666 18.06 -22.03 16.03
CA SER A 666 16.99 -23.00 15.81
C SER A 666 17.08 -24.18 16.78
N PRO A 667 16.02 -24.99 16.92
CA PRO A 667 16.10 -26.25 17.68
C PRO A 667 17.13 -27.25 17.13
N LEU A 668 17.65 -27.05 15.91
CA LEU A 668 18.73 -27.85 15.32
C LEU A 668 20.12 -27.30 15.66
N GLY A 669 20.23 -26.18 16.37
CA GLY A 669 21.49 -25.51 16.72
C GLY A 669 22.05 -24.61 15.62
N ASN A 670 21.31 -24.33 14.55
CA ASN A 670 21.75 -23.40 13.51
C ASN A 670 21.43 -21.97 13.92
N THR A 671 22.44 -21.09 13.83
CA THR A 671 22.26 -19.66 14.11
C THR A 671 21.87 -18.91 12.84
N PHE A 672 20.77 -18.16 12.92
CA PHE A 672 20.28 -17.26 11.87
C PHE A 672 20.46 -15.80 12.27
N ALA A 673 21.09 -15.03 11.40
CA ALA A 673 21.11 -13.58 11.51
C ALA A 673 19.81 -13.01 10.92
N LEU A 674 18.98 -12.37 11.74
CA LEU A 674 17.70 -11.80 11.29
C LEU A 674 17.90 -10.46 10.60
N HIS A 675 18.56 -10.45 9.44
CA HIS A 675 18.58 -9.28 8.56
C HIS A 675 17.18 -8.98 8.01
N ASN A 676 16.87 -7.75 7.61
CA ASN A 676 15.63 -7.47 6.90
C ASN A 676 15.89 -7.48 5.39
N PRO A 677 15.42 -8.50 4.65
CA PRO A 677 15.49 -8.49 3.20
C PRO A 677 14.47 -7.50 2.62
N CYS A 678 14.82 -6.91 1.49
CA CYS A 678 13.94 -5.97 0.82
C CYS A 678 12.70 -6.69 0.25
N VAL A 679 11.51 -6.10 0.45
CA VAL A 679 10.29 -6.60 -0.17
C VAL A 679 10.39 -6.58 -1.69
N MET A 680 9.70 -7.50 -2.35
CA MET A 680 9.46 -7.46 -3.79
C MET A 680 8.62 -6.22 -4.12
N PHE A 681 9.08 -5.42 -5.08
CA PHE A 681 8.38 -4.18 -5.48
C PHE A 681 8.52 -3.92 -6.98
N GLN A 682 7.63 -3.09 -7.51
CA GLN A 682 7.72 -2.51 -8.83
C GLN A 682 7.42 -1.02 -8.73
N TYR A 683 8.17 -0.21 -9.46
CA TYR A 683 7.93 1.21 -9.64
C TYR A 683 7.88 1.52 -11.13
N ASP A 684 6.78 2.06 -11.57
CA ASP A 684 6.56 2.48 -12.95
C ASP A 684 6.96 3.95 -13.10
N ARG A 685 7.81 4.29 -14.07
CA ARG A 685 8.31 5.66 -14.24
C ARG A 685 7.20 6.69 -14.41
N SER A 686 6.08 6.31 -15.01
CA SER A 686 4.95 7.19 -15.30
C SER A 686 3.89 7.23 -14.20
N THR A 687 3.85 6.26 -13.29
CA THR A 687 2.75 6.08 -12.32
C THR A 687 3.18 5.86 -10.87
N GLY A 688 4.45 5.57 -10.63
CA GLY A 688 4.96 5.28 -9.29
C GLY A 688 4.72 3.82 -8.84
N PHE A 689 4.55 3.63 -7.53
CA PHE A 689 4.39 2.33 -6.87
C PHE A 689 3.01 1.69 -6.99
#